data_AF-A0A818MYW3-F1
#
_entry.id   AF-A0A818MYW3-F1
#
_cell.length_a   1.000
_cell.length_b   1.000
_cell.length_c   1.000
_cell.angle_alpha   90.00
_cell.angle_beta   90.00
_cell.angle_gamma   90.00
#
_symmetry.space_group_name_H-M   'P 1'
#
loop_
_entity.id
_entity.type
_entity.pdbx_description
1 polymer ?
#
loop_
_entity_poly.entity_id
_entity_poly.type
_entity_poly.pdbx_seq_one_letter_code
_entity_poly.pdbx_strand_id
1 'polypeptide(L)'
;MAGIFQKYFGQLKSKVKSIYADSPFDCVLSLIEMKIGVASEIIALALFSILAVYLVFGWCNDFVCNVIVLIYPVYISLMTIQLSDTSSHKRLLTYWLIYSSLGCIEYILHRVCDFLLSYWLGKCIFLIWFLKSESSSSLMVESSTQQEPEYNNDSSNGEVNVEELIAKNGDSPTLNLSAQGITDQNLNIVVNALGNNTTIKTLELVANSISAAGIKLLADALKTNSTLTTLDLSNTGITDESAQHLADVLRNNTTLSTLRLFSNSIGVQGAKHLADSLRENTTLTLIDLGLNQMGSEGSQYFGDALRNNTTLTLIDLGLNQMGSEGSQYFGDALRNNTGLKEFNIQANELGDDGTEHIANALQHNTTLTSLGIFCNQIGEKGAQHIGDALKNNKTLTTLELRDNTIGDKGTQHLADALQYNTTLTTLQLDTNGIGDEGIQYLTEALQKNKTLTTLQLDTNGIGDEGIQYLTEALQKNKTLTSLSLSSNKLGYEALNLLITALEKNAALTSISLSSNELGPEACQHLVDALGNNTTLTTLDLGWNRIGNDGAEYLANVLSKNTTLNKLDLSYNSIGDEGVQHLANALRKNTGLKELNLSGNRINNVGVKHLADAVQKNTTLTTLVLISNSCGSELDSSAMKLFQKNTALEVKMSW
;
A
#
# COMPACT_ATOMS: atom_id res chain seq x y z
N MET A 1 -41.55 -51.78 20.81
CA MET A 1 -41.06 -50.86 19.76
C MET A 1 -41.66 -51.12 18.39
N ALA A 2 -41.68 -52.36 17.86
CA ALA A 2 -42.22 -52.64 16.52
C ALA A 2 -43.70 -52.21 16.30
N GLY A 3 -44.59 -52.40 17.28
CA GLY A 3 -46.01 -51.99 17.15
C GLY A 3 -46.27 -50.48 17.24
N ILE A 4 -45.37 -49.72 17.88
CA ILE A 4 -45.44 -48.24 17.91
C ILE A 4 -44.95 -47.70 16.57
N PHE A 5 -43.86 -48.26 16.04
CA PHE A 5 -43.32 -47.90 14.73
C PHE A 5 -44.35 -48.13 13.61
N GLN A 6 -45.07 -49.25 13.61
CA GLN A 6 -46.08 -49.54 12.59
C GLN A 6 -47.27 -48.56 12.61
N LYS A 7 -47.69 -48.12 13.80
CA LYS A 7 -48.78 -47.15 14.00
C LYS A 7 -48.39 -45.75 13.53
N TYR A 8 -47.18 -45.28 13.86
CA TYR A 8 -46.67 -43.97 13.41
C TYR A 8 -46.33 -43.97 11.92
N PHE A 9 -45.80 -45.07 11.38
CA PHE A 9 -45.50 -45.20 9.96
C PHE A 9 -46.78 -45.17 9.10
N GLY A 10 -47.88 -45.79 9.56
CA GLY A 10 -49.18 -45.70 8.89
C GLY A 10 -49.76 -44.27 8.87
N GLN A 11 -49.60 -43.52 9.96
CA GLN A 11 -50.05 -42.12 10.04
C GLN A 11 -49.20 -41.17 9.19
N LEU A 12 -47.88 -41.40 9.12
CA LEU A 12 -46.99 -40.63 8.26
C LEU A 12 -47.31 -40.88 6.79
N LYS A 13 -47.55 -42.15 6.42
CA LYS A 13 -47.92 -42.55 5.05
C LYS A 13 -49.22 -41.87 4.58
N SER A 14 -50.23 -41.74 5.44
CA SER A 14 -51.48 -41.08 5.07
C SER A 14 -51.34 -39.55 4.94
N LYS A 15 -50.48 -38.91 5.73
CA LYS A 15 -50.21 -37.47 5.67
C LYS A 15 -49.35 -37.06 4.47
N VAL A 16 -48.33 -37.85 4.14
CA VAL A 16 -47.53 -37.61 2.92
C VAL A 16 -48.44 -37.72 1.69
N LYS A 17 -49.32 -38.73 1.65
CA LYS A 17 -50.32 -38.90 0.58
C LYS A 17 -51.28 -37.73 0.42
N SER A 18 -51.65 -37.03 1.48
CA SER A 18 -52.50 -35.84 1.37
C SER A 18 -51.76 -34.57 0.94
N ILE A 19 -50.43 -34.53 1.02
CA ILE A 19 -49.63 -33.34 0.72
C ILE A 19 -49.26 -33.27 -0.77
N TYR A 20 -49.09 -34.41 -1.46
CA TYR A 20 -48.67 -34.41 -2.87
C TYR A 20 -49.79 -34.66 -3.89
N ALA A 21 -51.00 -35.06 -3.45
CA ALA A 21 -52.11 -35.47 -4.33
C ALA A 21 -52.64 -34.40 -5.31
N ASP A 22 -52.17 -33.15 -5.19
CA ASP A 22 -52.47 -32.04 -6.12
C ASP A 22 -51.22 -31.18 -6.44
N SER A 23 -50.00 -31.74 -6.32
CA SER A 23 -48.75 -30.99 -6.52
C SER A 23 -48.19 -31.14 -7.95
N PRO A 24 -47.45 -30.15 -8.49
CA PRO A 24 -46.81 -30.24 -9.81
C PRO A 24 -45.73 -31.34 -9.92
N PHE A 25 -45.36 -31.99 -8.81
CA PHE A 25 -44.35 -33.06 -8.77
C PHE A 25 -44.92 -34.46 -9.07
N ASP A 26 -46.24 -34.62 -9.14
CA ASP A 26 -46.88 -35.92 -9.39
C ASP A 26 -46.52 -36.50 -10.77
N CYS A 27 -46.35 -35.63 -11.77
CA CYS A 27 -45.92 -36.00 -13.12
C CYS A 27 -44.48 -36.55 -13.13
N VAL A 28 -43.59 -36.00 -12.30
CA VAL A 28 -42.17 -36.43 -12.23
C VAL A 28 -42.03 -37.72 -11.44
N LEU A 29 -42.76 -37.86 -10.33
CA LEU A 29 -42.73 -39.06 -9.49
C LEU A 29 -43.36 -40.28 -10.19
N SER A 30 -44.42 -40.09 -10.97
CA SER A 30 -45.03 -41.16 -11.78
C SER A 30 -44.13 -41.62 -12.94
N LEU A 31 -43.36 -40.72 -13.55
CA LEU A 31 -42.33 -41.05 -14.55
C LEU A 31 -41.18 -41.89 -13.97
N ILE A 32 -40.79 -41.62 -12.72
CA ILE A 32 -39.76 -42.37 -11.98
C ILE A 32 -40.29 -43.74 -11.54
N GLU A 33 -41.54 -43.80 -11.07
CA GLU A 33 -42.23 -45.05 -10.72
C GLU A 33 -42.34 -46.00 -11.93
N MET A 34 -42.63 -45.47 -13.12
CA MET A 34 -42.72 -46.24 -14.37
C MET A 34 -41.36 -46.83 -14.81
N LYS A 35 -40.24 -46.21 -14.43
CA LYS A 35 -38.87 -46.67 -14.78
C LYS A 35 -38.25 -47.62 -13.77
N ILE A 36 -38.61 -47.49 -12.49
CA ILE A 36 -37.91 -48.16 -11.38
C ILE A 36 -38.79 -49.23 -10.70
N GLY A 37 -40.11 -49.21 -10.92
CA GLY A 37 -41.05 -50.21 -10.41
C GLY A 37 -41.33 -50.11 -8.91
N VAL A 38 -41.02 -48.98 -8.29
CA VAL A 38 -41.23 -48.69 -6.86
C VAL A 38 -42.26 -47.59 -6.71
N ALA A 39 -43.24 -47.80 -5.83
CA ALA A 39 -44.34 -46.86 -5.62
C ALA A 39 -43.86 -45.46 -5.23
N SER A 40 -44.37 -44.42 -5.92
CA SER A 40 -44.04 -42.99 -5.72
C SER A 40 -44.15 -42.53 -4.27
N GLU A 41 -45.08 -43.11 -3.51
CA GLU A 41 -45.26 -42.91 -2.06
C GLU A 41 -43.99 -43.20 -1.23
N ILE A 42 -43.22 -44.21 -1.61
CA ILE A 42 -42.02 -44.65 -0.88
C ILE A 42 -40.83 -43.75 -1.23
N ILE A 43 -40.75 -43.30 -2.48
CA ILE A 43 -39.71 -42.40 -2.97
C ILE A 43 -39.85 -41.01 -2.31
N ALA A 44 -41.08 -40.50 -2.22
CA ALA A 44 -41.38 -39.24 -1.53
C ALA A 44 -41.01 -39.31 -0.04
N LEU A 45 -41.27 -40.43 0.64
CA LEU A 45 -40.93 -40.61 2.05
C LEU A 45 -39.40 -40.64 2.28
N ALA A 46 -38.64 -41.23 1.36
CA ALA A 46 -37.18 -41.28 1.42
C ALA A 46 -36.56 -39.89 1.24
N LEU A 47 -37.03 -39.12 0.25
CA LEU A 47 -36.55 -37.75 0.01
C LEU A 47 -36.88 -36.81 1.17
N PHE A 48 -38.08 -36.89 1.74
CA PHE A 48 -38.44 -36.11 2.93
C PHE A 48 -37.60 -36.49 4.16
N SER A 49 -37.25 -37.77 4.31
CA SER A 49 -36.39 -38.23 5.40
C SER A 49 -34.95 -37.72 5.24
N ILE A 50 -34.42 -37.72 4.02
CA ILE A 50 -33.08 -37.17 3.71
C ILE A 50 -33.05 -35.66 3.94
N LEU A 51 -34.08 -34.92 3.50
CA LEU A 51 -34.18 -33.47 3.71
C LEU A 51 -34.34 -33.12 5.20
N ALA A 52 -35.11 -33.90 5.95
CA ALA A 52 -35.25 -33.73 7.39
C ALA A 52 -33.92 -33.99 8.13
N VAL A 53 -33.16 -35.01 7.72
CA VAL A 53 -31.80 -35.26 8.26
C VAL A 53 -30.84 -34.12 7.87
N TYR A 54 -30.91 -33.62 6.64
CA TYR A 54 -30.10 -32.48 6.18
C TYR A 54 -30.41 -31.17 6.93
N LEU A 55 -31.68 -30.91 7.26
CA LEU A 55 -32.09 -29.74 8.04
C LEU A 55 -31.73 -29.85 9.52
N VAL A 56 -31.72 -31.06 10.08
CA VAL A 56 -31.35 -31.30 11.48
C VAL A 56 -29.83 -31.33 11.69
N PHE A 57 -29.05 -31.82 10.72
CA PHE A 57 -27.60 -32.06 10.88
C PHE A 57 -26.68 -31.25 9.94
N GLY A 58 -27.23 -30.47 9.00
CA GLY A 58 -26.45 -29.63 8.09
C GLY A 58 -26.19 -28.23 8.64
N TRP A 59 -26.89 -27.23 8.09
CA TRP A 59 -26.54 -25.82 8.23
C TRP A 59 -26.88 -25.17 9.58
N CYS A 60 -27.79 -25.74 10.37
CA CYS A 60 -28.10 -25.21 11.69
C CYS A 60 -26.97 -25.43 12.71
N ASN A 61 -26.04 -26.36 12.46
CA ASN A 61 -24.98 -26.66 13.42
C ASN A 61 -23.83 -25.64 13.37
N ASP A 62 -23.44 -25.20 12.16
CA ASP A 62 -22.45 -24.13 11.98
C ASP A 62 -22.95 -22.80 12.55
N PHE A 63 -24.22 -22.47 12.34
CA PHE A 63 -24.82 -21.26 12.90
C PHE A 63 -24.85 -21.28 14.44
N VAL A 64 -25.26 -22.39 15.06
CA VAL A 64 -25.33 -22.50 16.53
C VAL A 64 -23.94 -22.53 17.17
N CYS A 65 -22.97 -23.22 16.56
CA CYS A 65 -21.60 -23.25 17.06
C CYS A 65 -20.95 -21.86 16.94
N ASN A 66 -21.12 -21.16 15.82
CA ASN A 66 -20.58 -19.81 15.64
C ASN A 66 -21.23 -18.80 16.58
N VAL A 67 -22.54 -18.92 16.86
CA VAL A 67 -23.24 -18.05 17.81
C VAL A 67 -22.78 -18.28 19.26
N ILE A 68 -22.57 -19.53 19.68
CA ILE A 68 -22.04 -19.84 21.03
C ILE A 68 -20.59 -19.36 21.18
N VAL A 69 -19.77 -19.55 20.14
CA VAL A 69 -18.36 -19.13 20.11
C VAL A 69 -18.20 -17.61 20.02
N LEU A 70 -19.16 -16.87 19.46
CA LEU A 70 -19.13 -15.41 19.41
C LEU A 70 -19.68 -14.76 20.69
N ILE A 71 -20.79 -15.27 21.24
CA ILE A 71 -21.51 -14.62 22.35
C ILE A 71 -20.83 -14.85 23.70
N TYR A 72 -20.26 -16.04 23.93
CA TYR A 72 -19.67 -16.39 25.22
C TYR A 72 -18.40 -15.60 25.57
N PRO A 73 -17.46 -15.34 24.62
CA PRO A 73 -16.29 -14.49 24.88
C PRO A 73 -16.64 -13.02 25.08
N VAL A 74 -17.67 -12.50 24.38
CA VAL A 74 -18.17 -11.13 24.59
C VAL A 74 -18.76 -10.99 25.99
N TYR A 75 -19.51 -12.00 26.45
CA TYR A 75 -20.07 -12.05 27.80
C TYR A 75 -18.98 -12.11 28.89
N ILE A 76 -17.94 -12.95 28.72
CA ILE A 76 -16.82 -13.03 29.66
C ILE A 76 -16.01 -11.73 29.64
N SER A 77 -15.73 -11.16 28.47
CA SER A 77 -14.97 -9.90 28.33
C SER A 77 -15.66 -8.75 29.08
N LEU A 78 -16.99 -8.63 28.96
CA LEU A 78 -17.80 -7.67 29.71
C LEU A 78 -17.75 -7.90 31.23
N MET A 79 -17.70 -9.16 31.68
CA MET A 79 -17.57 -9.50 33.11
C MET A 79 -16.16 -9.26 33.66
N THR A 80 -15.10 -9.49 32.87
CA THR A 80 -13.71 -9.18 33.29
C THR A 80 -13.39 -7.69 33.30
N ILE A 81 -14.01 -6.88 32.44
CA ILE A 81 -13.86 -5.40 32.48
C ILE A 81 -14.42 -4.82 33.78
N GLN A 82 -15.39 -5.49 34.42
CA GLN A 82 -15.92 -5.11 35.73
C GLN A 82 -15.04 -5.51 36.92
N LEU A 83 -14.01 -6.37 36.72
CA LEU A 83 -13.13 -6.88 37.77
C LEU A 83 -11.67 -6.58 37.41
N SER A 84 -11.16 -5.47 37.94
CA SER A 84 -9.82 -4.92 37.71
C SER A 84 -8.70 -5.80 38.26
N ASP A 85 -8.36 -6.90 37.58
CA ASP A 85 -7.18 -7.70 37.89
C ASP A 85 -6.36 -8.09 36.64
N THR A 86 -5.07 -7.82 36.71
CA THR A 86 -4.04 -8.03 35.67
C THR A 86 -3.75 -9.50 35.33
N SER A 87 -4.12 -10.47 36.18
CA SER A 87 -3.95 -11.90 35.84
C SER A 87 -4.91 -12.39 34.74
N SER A 88 -6.01 -11.69 34.53
CA SER A 88 -7.08 -12.06 33.59
C SER A 88 -6.71 -11.74 32.14
N HIS A 89 -5.89 -10.71 31.91
CA HIS A 89 -5.46 -10.27 30.58
C HIS A 89 -4.51 -11.26 29.90
N LYS A 90 -3.63 -11.93 30.66
CA LYS A 90 -2.76 -13.00 30.12
C LYS A 90 -3.55 -14.23 29.70
N ARG A 91 -4.63 -14.59 30.42
CA ARG A 91 -5.52 -15.70 30.04
C ARG A 91 -6.32 -15.39 28.78
N LEU A 92 -6.72 -14.14 28.60
CA LEU A 92 -7.39 -13.67 27.39
C LEU A 92 -6.45 -13.77 26.18
N LEU A 93 -5.19 -13.32 26.31
CA LEU A 93 -4.19 -13.39 25.24
C LEU A 93 -3.85 -14.83 24.83
N THR A 94 -3.66 -15.75 25.79
CA THR A 94 -3.40 -17.17 25.49
C THR A 94 -4.59 -17.82 24.77
N TYR A 95 -5.82 -17.43 25.10
CA TYR A 95 -7.02 -17.93 24.43
C TYR A 95 -7.12 -17.44 22.98
N TRP A 96 -6.88 -16.14 22.73
CA TRP A 96 -6.85 -15.58 21.37
C TRP A 96 -5.73 -16.17 20.51
N LEU A 97 -4.56 -16.44 21.10
CA LEU A 97 -3.45 -17.10 20.39
C LEU A 97 -3.82 -18.52 19.93
N ILE A 98 -4.47 -19.31 20.81
CA ILE A 98 -4.94 -20.66 20.48
C ILE A 98 -6.09 -20.61 19.45
N TYR A 99 -6.98 -19.62 19.55
CA TYR A 99 -8.06 -19.40 18.60
C TYR A 99 -7.53 -19.09 17.20
N SER A 100 -6.58 -18.17 17.07
CA SER A 100 -5.93 -17.85 15.79
C SER A 100 -5.15 -19.05 15.22
N SER A 101 -4.48 -19.82 16.08
CA SER A 101 -3.76 -21.04 15.68
C SER A 101 -4.71 -22.11 15.11
N LEU A 102 -5.87 -22.30 15.74
CA LEU A 102 -6.90 -23.24 15.28
C LEU A 102 -7.58 -22.75 14.00
N GLY A 103 -7.78 -21.44 13.83
CA GLY A 103 -8.27 -20.84 12.58
C GLY A 103 -7.30 -21.02 11.40
N CYS A 104 -5.99 -20.91 11.64
CA CYS A 104 -4.98 -21.22 10.61
C CYS A 104 -4.98 -22.71 10.24
N ILE A 105 -5.16 -23.61 11.21
CA ILE A 105 -5.28 -25.06 10.97
C ILE A 105 -6.58 -25.38 10.20
N GLU A 106 -7.67 -24.66 10.46
CA GLU A 106 -8.96 -24.78 9.78
C GLU A 106 -8.89 -24.31 8.32
N TYR A 107 -8.16 -23.22 8.03
CA TYR A 107 -7.89 -22.77 6.65
C TYR A 107 -7.08 -23.80 5.85
N ILE A 108 -6.10 -24.46 6.49
CA ILE A 108 -5.27 -25.50 5.87
C ILE A 108 -6.06 -26.81 5.70
N LEU A 109 -6.90 -27.20 6.66
CA LEU A 109 -7.72 -28.42 6.60
C LEU A 109 -8.91 -28.29 5.65
N HIS A 110 -9.52 -27.11 5.53
CA HIS A 110 -10.59 -26.86 4.56
C HIS A 110 -10.07 -26.96 3.12
N ARG A 111 -8.79 -26.67 2.89
CA ARG A 111 -8.12 -26.90 1.59
C ARG A 111 -7.72 -28.37 1.34
N VAL A 112 -7.70 -29.23 2.36
CA VAL A 112 -7.13 -30.59 2.27
C VAL A 112 -8.14 -31.72 2.52
N CYS A 113 -9.28 -31.50 3.17
CA CYS A 113 -10.18 -32.59 3.57
C CYS A 113 -11.67 -32.20 3.59
N ASP A 114 -12.36 -32.34 2.45
CA ASP A 114 -13.83 -32.16 2.36
C ASP A 114 -14.66 -33.35 2.85
N PHE A 115 -14.07 -34.34 3.53
CA PHE A 115 -14.78 -35.60 3.74
C PHE A 115 -14.36 -36.37 5.00
N LEU A 116 -14.55 -35.83 6.21
CA LEU A 116 -14.54 -36.67 7.43
C LEU A 116 -15.40 -36.09 8.57
N LEU A 117 -16.56 -36.69 8.76
CA LEU A 117 -17.52 -36.43 9.86
C LEU A 117 -16.95 -36.75 11.27
N SER A 118 -15.81 -37.45 11.36
CA SER A 118 -15.18 -37.87 12.62
C SER A 118 -14.28 -36.81 13.28
N TYR A 119 -13.85 -35.79 12.53
CA TYR A 119 -13.00 -34.71 13.04
C TYR A 119 -13.71 -33.89 14.15
N TRP A 120 -14.98 -33.53 13.90
CA TRP A 120 -15.77 -32.72 14.83
C TRP A 120 -16.09 -33.44 16.15
N LEU A 121 -16.31 -34.75 16.10
CA LEU A 121 -16.53 -35.56 17.30
C LEU A 121 -15.24 -35.66 18.14
N GLY A 122 -14.08 -35.76 17.48
CA GLY A 122 -12.76 -35.71 18.13
C GLY A 122 -12.48 -34.36 18.79
N LYS A 123 -12.83 -33.25 18.14
CA LYS A 123 -12.69 -31.88 18.66
C LYS A 123 -13.50 -31.67 19.96
N CYS A 124 -14.76 -32.14 19.98
CA CYS A 124 -15.60 -32.08 21.19
C CYS A 124 -15.08 -32.94 22.33
N ILE A 125 -14.59 -34.16 22.05
CA ILE A 125 -14.03 -35.06 23.07
C ILE A 125 -12.71 -34.50 23.63
N PHE A 126 -11.86 -33.91 22.78
CA PHE A 126 -10.59 -33.30 23.20
C PHE A 126 -10.79 -32.05 24.07
N LEU A 127 -11.74 -31.18 23.72
CA LEU A 127 -12.09 -30.00 24.52
C LEU A 127 -12.62 -30.38 25.92
N ILE A 128 -13.42 -31.45 26.00
CA ILE A 128 -13.94 -31.98 27.27
C ILE A 128 -12.82 -32.65 28.10
N TRP A 129 -11.84 -33.28 27.45
CA TRP A 129 -10.68 -33.88 28.13
C TRP A 129 -9.71 -32.83 28.67
N PHE A 130 -9.43 -31.77 27.91
CA PHE A 130 -8.53 -30.67 28.30
C PHE A 130 -9.06 -29.88 29.51
N LEU A 131 -10.38 -29.71 29.62
CA LEU A 131 -11.03 -29.05 30.76
C LEU A 131 -10.97 -29.87 32.07
N LYS A 132 -10.47 -31.11 32.05
CA LYS A 132 -10.42 -32.01 33.22
C LYS A 132 -9.02 -32.15 33.85
N SER A 133 -7.96 -31.61 33.24
CA SER A 133 -6.59 -31.74 33.79
C SER A 133 -6.02 -30.43 34.31
N GLU A 134 -6.53 -29.95 35.45
CA GLU A 134 -5.72 -29.12 36.36
C GLU A 134 -5.23 -30.01 37.50
N SER A 135 -4.00 -30.48 37.40
CA SER A 135 -3.14 -30.81 38.54
C SER A 135 -1.78 -31.26 38.01
N SER A 136 -0.86 -30.31 37.85
CA SER A 136 0.57 -30.47 38.13
C SER A 136 1.35 -29.29 37.56
N SER A 137 2.20 -28.77 38.42
CA SER A 137 3.10 -27.64 38.30
C SER A 137 4.20 -27.81 37.24
N SER A 138 4.70 -26.64 36.81
CA SER A 138 6.11 -26.26 36.57
C SER A 138 6.66 -26.23 35.13
N LEU A 139 7.41 -25.13 34.93
CA LEU A 139 8.56 -24.87 34.04
C LEU A 139 8.36 -24.04 32.75
N MET A 140 8.93 -22.81 32.83
CA MET A 140 9.75 -22.06 31.84
C MET A 140 9.04 -21.61 30.55
N VAL A 141 8.77 -20.31 30.33
CA VAL A 141 9.69 -19.23 29.89
C VAL A 141 10.50 -19.62 28.64
N GLU A 142 10.09 -19.13 27.47
CA GLU A 142 10.93 -18.27 26.63
C GLU A 142 10.07 -17.58 25.54
N SER A 143 10.29 -16.28 25.44
CA SER A 143 9.69 -15.33 24.51
C SER A 143 10.55 -15.17 23.26
N SER A 144 9.93 -14.99 22.10
CA SER A 144 10.59 -14.39 20.94
C SER A 144 9.58 -13.62 20.09
N THR A 145 9.39 -12.35 20.45
CA THR A 145 9.11 -11.25 19.52
C THR A 145 10.37 -10.95 18.71
N GLN A 146 10.24 -10.72 17.41
CA GLN A 146 11.08 -9.85 16.56
C GLN A 146 10.42 -9.84 15.16
N GLN A 147 10.40 -8.75 14.37
CA GLN A 147 11.38 -7.66 14.29
C GLN A 147 10.76 -6.46 13.53
N GLU A 148 10.77 -5.29 14.16
CA GLU A 148 10.78 -3.97 13.50
C GLU A 148 12.24 -3.45 13.52
N PRO A 149 12.65 -2.57 12.59
CA PRO A 149 14.06 -2.31 12.32
C PRO A 149 14.76 -1.52 13.44
N GLU A 150 15.94 -2.00 13.81
CA GLU A 150 16.84 -1.43 14.82
C GLU A 150 17.33 -0.03 14.42
N TYR A 151 16.91 0.99 15.17
CA TYR A 151 17.70 2.21 15.37
C TYR A 151 18.56 2.03 16.62
N ASN A 152 19.87 2.25 16.47
CA ASN A 152 20.87 2.13 17.53
C ASN A 152 20.48 2.92 18.78
N ASN A 153 19.95 2.24 19.79
CA ASN A 153 19.86 2.73 21.15
C ASN A 153 21.22 2.53 21.83
N ASP A 154 22.19 3.38 21.50
CA ASP A 154 23.31 3.64 22.41
C ASP A 154 22.75 4.49 23.56
N SER A 155 22.11 3.80 24.50
CA SER A 155 21.68 4.32 25.79
C SER A 155 22.90 4.54 26.68
N SER A 156 23.73 5.50 26.29
CA SER A 156 24.50 6.28 27.25
C SER A 156 23.58 7.37 27.80
N ASN A 157 23.53 7.53 29.11
CA ASN A 157 22.87 8.63 29.83
C ASN A 157 23.52 10.00 29.50
N GLY A 158 23.50 10.40 28.23
CA GLY A 158 23.88 11.73 27.78
C GLY A 158 22.62 12.59 27.69
N GLU A 159 22.44 13.50 28.63
CA GLU A 159 21.45 14.57 28.52
C GLU A 159 21.66 15.30 27.18
N VAL A 160 20.60 15.45 26.38
CA VAL A 160 20.70 16.02 25.02
C VAL A 160 21.09 17.48 25.12
N ASN A 161 22.28 17.81 24.63
CA ASN A 161 22.78 19.18 24.65
C ASN A 161 22.19 20.00 23.49
N VAL A 162 20.99 20.52 23.70
CA VAL A 162 20.27 21.32 22.70
C VAL A 162 21.02 22.61 22.31
N GLU A 163 21.75 23.23 23.24
CA GLU A 163 22.54 24.42 22.94
C GLU A 163 23.65 24.12 21.92
N GLU A 164 24.30 22.96 22.04
CA GLU A 164 25.32 22.53 21.08
C GLU A 164 24.71 22.23 19.70
N LEU A 165 23.52 21.62 19.65
CA LEU A 165 22.81 21.36 18.39
C LEU A 165 22.42 22.66 17.69
N ILE A 166 21.92 23.65 18.44
CA ILE A 166 21.61 24.98 17.92
C ILE A 166 22.89 25.70 17.46
N ALA A 167 23.99 25.60 18.21
CA ALA A 167 25.26 26.17 17.81
C ALA A 167 25.80 25.54 16.52
N LYS A 168 25.66 24.20 16.36
CA LYS A 168 26.04 23.47 15.14
C LYS A 168 25.18 23.84 13.94
N ASN A 169 23.94 24.28 14.15
CA ASN A 169 23.07 24.74 13.08
C ASN A 169 23.63 25.96 12.35
N GLY A 170 24.40 26.80 13.04
CA GLY A 170 24.99 28.01 12.48
C GLY A 170 23.92 28.90 11.81
N ASP A 171 24.19 29.33 10.57
CA ASP A 171 23.29 30.16 9.77
C ASP A 171 22.28 29.34 8.92
N SER A 172 22.20 28.02 9.11
CA SER A 172 21.25 27.18 8.37
C SER A 172 19.80 27.62 8.62
N PRO A 173 18.96 27.76 7.58
CA PRO A 173 17.56 28.10 7.74
C PRO A 173 16.73 26.93 8.31
N THR A 174 17.27 25.72 8.32
CA THR A 174 16.60 24.51 8.82
C THR A 174 17.29 24.04 10.08
N LEU A 175 16.58 24.14 11.22
CA LEU A 175 16.98 23.54 12.49
C LEU A 175 16.29 22.19 12.66
N ASN A 176 17.04 21.11 12.43
CA ASN A 176 16.55 19.74 12.61
C ASN A 176 16.99 19.19 13.97
N LEU A 177 16.01 18.89 14.82
CA LEU A 177 16.14 18.31 16.14
C LEU A 177 15.34 17.00 16.26
N SER A 178 15.13 16.31 15.14
CA SER A 178 14.32 15.09 15.07
C SER A 178 15.01 13.89 15.74
N ALA A 179 14.22 13.05 16.41
CA ALA A 179 14.66 11.84 17.12
C ALA A 179 15.82 12.09 18.11
N GLN A 180 15.87 13.30 18.71
CA GLN A 180 16.90 13.66 19.69
C GLN A 180 16.42 13.50 21.13
N GLY A 181 15.23 12.97 21.38
CA GLY A 181 14.69 12.85 22.74
C GLY A 181 14.39 14.20 23.41
N ILE A 182 14.02 15.21 22.61
CA ILE A 182 13.67 16.54 23.10
C ILE A 182 12.43 16.46 23.99
N THR A 183 12.55 16.95 25.22
CA THR A 183 11.44 17.05 26.20
C THR A 183 10.95 18.49 26.36
N ASP A 184 9.88 18.71 27.13
CA ASP A 184 9.36 20.04 27.46
C ASP A 184 10.41 20.99 28.06
N GLN A 185 11.34 20.45 28.86
CA GLN A 185 12.40 21.25 29.49
C GLN A 185 13.39 21.77 28.45
N ASN A 186 13.74 20.91 27.50
CA ASN A 186 14.61 21.24 26.38
C ASN A 186 13.96 22.26 25.42
N LEU A 187 12.63 22.24 25.31
CA LEU A 187 11.89 23.14 24.43
C LEU A 187 12.05 24.62 24.81
N ASN A 188 12.27 24.95 26.08
CA ASN A 188 12.53 26.35 26.48
C ASN A 188 13.79 26.90 25.80
N ILE A 189 14.83 26.07 25.63
CA ILE A 189 16.07 26.47 24.95
C ILE A 189 15.79 26.70 23.47
N VAL A 190 15.03 25.79 22.84
CA VAL A 190 14.62 25.90 21.43
C VAL A 190 13.81 27.18 21.20
N VAL A 191 12.80 27.43 22.04
CA VAL A 191 11.92 28.61 21.96
C VAL A 191 12.72 29.90 22.14
N ASN A 192 13.64 29.96 23.10
CA ASN A 192 14.50 31.12 23.29
C ASN A 192 15.41 31.37 22.08
N ALA A 193 15.92 30.31 21.45
CA ALA A 193 16.67 30.42 20.23
C ALA A 193 15.80 30.95 19.08
N LEU A 194 14.57 30.45 18.92
CA LEU A 194 13.62 30.96 17.91
C LEU A 194 13.23 32.43 18.12
N GLY A 195 13.22 32.92 19.36
CA GLY A 195 12.94 34.32 19.66
C GLY A 195 14.09 35.27 19.31
N ASN A 196 15.34 34.81 19.45
CA ASN A 196 16.54 35.61 19.18
C ASN A 196 17.10 35.44 17.77
N ASN A 197 16.72 34.36 17.08
CA ASN A 197 17.24 34.01 15.78
C ASN A 197 16.38 34.59 14.65
N THR A 198 17.03 35.14 13.62
CA THR A 198 16.38 35.73 12.44
C THR A 198 16.56 34.91 11.16
N THR A 199 17.24 33.77 11.21
CA THR A 199 17.61 32.95 10.04
C THR A 199 16.78 31.68 9.90
N ILE A 200 16.33 31.09 11.01
CA ILE A 200 15.57 29.84 11.05
C ILE A 200 14.19 30.06 10.46
N LYS A 201 13.91 29.29 9.40
CA LYS A 201 12.64 29.23 8.68
C LYS A 201 11.93 27.88 8.87
N THR A 202 12.69 26.82 9.11
CA THR A 202 12.18 25.47 9.26
C THR A 202 12.65 24.89 10.59
N LEU A 203 11.70 24.38 11.37
CA LEU A 203 11.95 23.66 12.62
C LEU A 203 11.40 22.25 12.50
N GLU A 204 12.26 21.25 12.62
CA GLU A 204 11.89 19.84 12.57
C GLU A 204 12.10 19.20 13.95
N LEU A 205 11.01 18.74 14.55
CA LEU A 205 10.99 18.10 15.87
C LEU A 205 10.45 16.67 15.79
N VAL A 206 10.54 16.02 14.64
CA VAL A 206 9.94 14.71 14.36
C VAL A 206 10.40 13.66 15.36
N ALA A 207 9.50 12.77 15.80
CA ALA A 207 9.84 11.65 16.69
C ALA A 207 10.45 12.08 18.05
N ASN A 208 9.94 13.17 18.63
CA ASN A 208 10.26 13.60 20.00
C ASN A 208 9.01 13.59 20.88
N SER A 209 9.09 13.11 22.11
CA SER A 209 7.94 13.09 23.03
C SER A 209 7.73 14.45 23.70
N ILE A 210 6.86 15.28 23.12
CA ILE A 210 6.56 16.64 23.61
C ILE A 210 5.14 16.64 24.19
N SER A 211 4.98 17.11 25.43
CA SER A 211 3.66 17.19 26.05
C SER A 211 2.88 18.41 25.56
N ALA A 212 1.59 18.48 25.88
CA ALA A 212 0.77 19.66 25.62
C ALA A 212 1.36 20.95 26.23
N ALA A 213 2.05 20.85 27.38
CA ALA A 213 2.72 21.99 27.99
C ALA A 213 3.93 22.47 27.16
N GLY A 214 4.70 21.54 26.60
CA GLY A 214 5.77 21.86 25.65
C GLY A 214 5.22 22.53 24.39
N ILE A 215 4.17 21.97 23.80
CA ILE A 215 3.52 22.57 22.62
C ILE A 215 2.95 23.94 22.91
N LYS A 216 2.41 24.17 24.12
CA LYS A 216 1.98 25.51 24.54
C LYS A 216 3.14 26.51 24.54
N LEU A 217 4.31 26.14 25.07
CA LEU A 217 5.50 27.00 25.05
C LEU A 217 5.91 27.34 23.62
N LEU A 218 5.87 26.35 22.71
CA LEU A 218 6.15 26.57 21.30
C LEU A 218 5.10 27.49 20.65
N ALA A 219 3.81 27.26 20.91
CA ALA A 219 2.72 28.10 20.41
C ALA A 219 2.84 29.55 20.90
N ASP A 220 3.27 29.76 22.14
CA ASP A 220 3.53 31.10 22.68
C ASP A 220 4.71 31.78 21.97
N ALA A 221 5.77 31.04 21.63
CA ALA A 221 6.90 31.54 20.84
C ALA A 221 6.48 31.99 19.43
N LEU A 222 5.61 31.21 18.78
CA LEU A 222 5.11 31.44 17.43
C LEU A 222 4.23 32.70 17.30
N LYS A 223 3.73 33.24 18.41
CA LYS A 223 3.00 34.53 18.42
C LYS A 223 3.91 35.71 18.11
N THR A 224 5.18 35.62 18.52
CA THR A 224 6.18 36.70 18.35
C THR A 224 7.20 36.39 17.26
N ASN A 225 7.39 35.11 16.92
CA ASN A 225 8.32 34.72 15.87
C ASN A 225 7.83 35.23 14.51
N SER A 226 8.74 35.80 13.72
CA SER A 226 8.44 36.41 12.43
C SER A 226 9.18 35.75 11.25
N THR A 227 9.89 34.65 11.50
CA THR A 227 10.79 34.03 10.51
C THR A 227 10.42 32.59 10.17
N LEU A 228 9.79 31.87 11.11
CA LEU A 228 9.44 30.47 10.94
C LEU A 228 8.26 30.34 9.97
N THR A 229 8.51 29.64 8.87
CA THR A 229 7.55 29.33 7.81
C THR A 229 7.13 27.86 7.82
N THR A 230 7.95 26.98 8.37
CA THR A 230 7.71 25.53 8.41
C THR A 230 7.93 24.98 9.80
N LEU A 231 6.93 24.26 10.30
CA LEU A 231 6.99 23.55 11.57
C LEU A 231 6.60 22.09 11.34
N ASP A 232 7.49 21.18 11.72
CA ASP A 232 7.26 19.74 11.66
C ASP A 232 7.24 19.14 13.07
N LEU A 233 6.05 18.68 13.47
CA LEU A 233 5.75 18.02 14.74
C LEU A 233 5.20 16.61 14.48
N SER A 234 5.68 15.95 13.42
CA SER A 234 5.26 14.60 13.10
C SER A 234 5.75 13.59 14.14
N ASN A 235 4.90 12.65 14.54
CA ASN A 235 5.24 11.63 15.55
C ASN A 235 5.76 12.23 16.86
N THR A 236 5.15 13.31 17.36
CA THR A 236 5.55 13.93 18.64
C THR A 236 4.57 13.69 19.79
N GLY A 237 3.49 12.95 19.53
CA GLY A 237 2.44 12.71 20.52
C GLY A 237 1.47 13.89 20.69
N ILE A 238 1.24 14.68 19.63
CA ILE A 238 0.27 15.78 19.65
C ILE A 238 -1.13 15.21 19.95
N THR A 239 -1.72 15.70 21.03
CA THR A 239 -3.09 15.39 21.47
C THR A 239 -4.07 16.49 21.06
N ASP A 240 -5.37 16.30 21.32
CA ASP A 240 -6.40 17.34 21.14
C ASP A 240 -6.09 18.66 21.88
N GLU A 241 -5.55 18.57 23.11
CA GLU A 241 -5.13 19.75 23.89
C GLU A 241 -3.95 20.47 23.23
N SER A 242 -2.99 19.70 22.71
CA SER A 242 -1.84 20.25 21.99
C SER A 242 -2.28 20.93 20.69
N ALA A 243 -3.20 20.31 19.96
CA ALA A 243 -3.80 20.84 18.75
C ALA A 243 -4.59 22.13 19.02
N GLN A 244 -5.25 22.25 20.18
CA GLN A 244 -5.90 23.49 20.61
C GLN A 244 -4.88 24.64 20.74
N HIS A 245 -3.75 24.40 21.40
CA HIS A 245 -2.71 25.43 21.53
C HIS A 245 -2.13 25.88 20.19
N LEU A 246 -1.93 24.94 19.26
CA LEU A 246 -1.53 25.25 17.89
C LEU A 246 -2.61 26.06 17.16
N ALA A 247 -3.87 25.64 17.25
CA ALA A 247 -5.00 26.35 16.65
C ALA A 247 -5.12 27.80 17.12
N ASP A 248 -4.93 28.06 18.43
CA ASP A 248 -5.00 29.39 19.00
C ASP A 248 -3.95 30.35 18.42
N VAL A 249 -2.73 29.86 18.14
CA VAL A 249 -1.69 30.67 17.50
C VAL A 249 -1.92 30.81 15.99
N LEU A 250 -2.39 29.76 15.32
CA LEU A 250 -2.62 29.75 13.87
C LEU A 250 -3.61 30.84 13.42
N ARG A 251 -4.61 31.20 14.24
CA ARG A 251 -5.58 32.27 13.89
C ARG A 251 -4.91 33.61 13.57
N ASN A 252 -3.82 33.93 14.26
CA ASN A 252 -3.15 35.23 14.16
C ASN A 252 -1.72 35.14 13.62
N ASN A 253 -1.17 33.94 13.49
CA ASN A 253 0.17 33.77 12.94
C ASN A 253 0.18 34.18 11.46
N THR A 254 1.18 34.98 11.09
CA THR A 254 1.29 35.56 9.74
C THR A 254 2.48 35.04 8.95
N THR A 255 3.18 34.02 9.44
CA THR A 255 4.46 33.57 8.86
C THR A 255 4.48 32.10 8.50
N LEU A 256 3.81 31.27 9.30
CA LEU A 256 3.75 29.84 9.10
C LEU A 256 2.91 29.52 7.87
N SER A 257 3.56 28.92 6.88
CA SER A 257 2.97 28.44 5.63
C SER A 257 2.80 26.92 5.61
N THR A 258 3.56 26.20 6.43
CA THR A 258 3.61 24.74 6.42
C THR A 258 3.59 24.20 7.85
N LEU A 259 2.61 23.34 8.13
CA LEU A 259 2.48 22.64 9.40
C LEU A 259 2.34 21.13 9.15
N ARG A 260 3.26 20.33 9.68
CA ARG A 260 3.18 18.87 9.62
C ARG A 260 2.91 18.28 10.99
N LEU A 261 1.89 17.44 11.05
CA LEU A 261 1.35 16.78 12.24
C LEU A 261 1.09 15.29 11.95
N PHE A 262 1.83 14.70 11.00
CA PHE A 262 1.69 13.29 10.64
C PHE A 262 1.93 12.37 11.83
N SER A 263 1.19 11.27 11.93
CA SER A 263 1.37 10.23 12.96
C SER A 263 1.26 10.77 14.39
N ASN A 264 0.12 11.37 14.73
CA ASN A 264 -0.14 11.90 16.07
C ASN A 264 -1.46 11.36 16.66
N SER A 265 -1.87 11.85 17.83
CA SER A 265 -3.09 11.45 18.53
C SER A 265 -4.15 12.56 18.49
N ILE A 266 -4.28 13.23 17.34
CA ILE A 266 -5.31 14.25 17.12
C ILE A 266 -6.63 13.54 16.84
N GLY A 267 -7.57 13.67 17.77
CA GLY A 267 -8.94 13.20 17.65
C GLY A 267 -9.88 14.26 17.08
N VAL A 268 -11.18 14.04 17.28
CA VAL A 268 -12.24 14.92 16.77
C VAL A 268 -12.12 16.35 17.32
N GLN A 269 -11.78 16.53 18.61
CA GLN A 269 -11.73 17.87 19.19
C GLN A 269 -10.50 18.66 18.71
N GLY A 270 -9.35 18.01 18.57
CA GLY A 270 -8.17 18.62 17.98
C GLY A 270 -8.40 19.00 16.53
N ALA A 271 -9.05 18.12 15.74
CA ALA A 271 -9.46 18.40 14.38
C ALA A 271 -10.37 19.63 14.29
N LYS A 272 -11.37 19.72 15.18
CA LYS A 272 -12.25 20.88 15.30
C LYS A 272 -11.47 22.18 15.56
N HIS A 273 -10.58 22.18 16.54
CA HIS A 273 -9.78 23.36 16.88
C HIS A 273 -8.94 23.83 15.70
N LEU A 274 -8.22 22.91 15.05
CA LEU A 274 -7.40 23.22 13.88
C LEU A 274 -8.27 23.74 12.73
N ALA A 275 -9.35 23.05 12.38
CA ALA A 275 -10.27 23.47 11.33
C ALA A 275 -10.88 24.85 11.58
N ASP A 276 -11.28 25.16 12.82
CA ASP A 276 -11.78 26.49 13.20
C ASP A 276 -10.70 27.57 13.00
N SER A 277 -9.44 27.27 13.32
CA SER A 277 -8.33 28.21 13.07
C SER A 277 -8.08 28.47 11.58
N LEU A 278 -8.25 27.44 10.73
CA LEU A 278 -8.08 27.57 9.29
C LEU A 278 -9.15 28.43 8.62
N ARG A 279 -10.31 28.66 9.25
CA ARG A 279 -11.32 29.58 8.72
C ARG A 279 -10.83 31.03 8.69
N GLU A 280 -9.94 31.38 9.62
CA GLU A 280 -9.40 32.74 9.80
C GLU A 280 -7.97 32.86 9.27
N ASN A 281 -7.20 31.76 9.31
CA ASN A 281 -5.82 31.77 8.88
C ASN A 281 -5.68 32.03 7.37
N THR A 282 -4.82 32.98 7.02
CA THR A 282 -4.57 33.42 5.64
C THR A 282 -3.13 33.17 5.18
N THR A 283 -2.35 32.38 5.93
CA THR A 283 -0.92 32.14 5.63
C THR A 283 -0.57 30.69 5.38
N LEU A 284 -1.29 29.76 6.01
CA LEU A 284 -1.03 28.33 5.93
C LEU A 284 -1.49 27.80 4.57
N THR A 285 -0.51 27.36 3.77
CA THR A 285 -0.73 26.80 2.44
C THR A 285 -0.67 25.28 2.44
N LEU A 286 -0.02 24.68 3.45
CA LEU A 286 0.11 23.23 3.61
C LEU A 286 -0.17 22.83 5.06
N ILE A 287 -1.07 21.85 5.22
CA ILE A 287 -1.23 21.12 6.47
C ILE A 287 -1.23 19.61 6.20
N ASP A 288 -0.40 18.88 6.94
CA ASP A 288 -0.34 17.41 6.93
C ASP A 288 -0.82 16.89 8.28
N LEU A 289 -1.89 16.11 8.23
CA LEU A 289 -2.58 15.50 9.37
C LEU A 289 -2.72 13.98 9.16
N GLY A 290 -1.90 13.38 8.31
CA GLY A 290 -1.97 11.95 8.06
C GLY A 290 -1.73 11.11 9.32
N LEU A 291 -2.33 9.93 9.42
CA LEU A 291 -2.19 9.00 10.56
C LEU A 291 -2.58 9.68 11.88
N ASN A 292 -3.85 10.07 12.00
CA ASN A 292 -4.47 10.61 13.21
C ASN A 292 -5.83 9.92 13.45
N GLN A 293 -6.61 10.37 14.45
CA GLN A 293 -7.84 9.69 14.90
C GLN A 293 -9.08 10.59 14.75
N MET A 294 -9.13 11.34 13.65
CA MET A 294 -10.16 12.38 13.46
C MET A 294 -11.55 11.84 13.13
N GLY A 295 -11.64 10.71 12.41
CA GLY A 295 -12.91 10.12 12.01
C GLY A 295 -13.77 10.97 11.07
N SER A 296 -15.02 10.57 10.86
CA SER A 296 -15.99 11.31 10.03
C SER A 296 -16.37 12.66 10.64
N GLU A 297 -16.50 12.75 11.96
CA GLU A 297 -16.79 14.01 12.65
C GLU A 297 -15.66 15.05 12.50
N GLY A 298 -14.39 14.62 12.61
CA GLY A 298 -13.25 15.48 12.32
C GLY A 298 -13.25 15.98 10.86
N SER A 299 -13.62 15.11 9.93
CA SER A 299 -13.77 15.44 8.51
C SER A 299 -14.83 16.50 8.26
N GLN A 300 -15.93 16.49 9.02
CA GLN A 300 -16.96 17.53 8.96
C GLN A 300 -16.37 18.92 9.22
N TYR A 301 -15.59 19.06 10.30
CA TYR A 301 -15.02 20.36 10.67
C TYR A 301 -14.07 20.89 9.59
N PHE A 302 -13.21 20.03 9.05
CA PHE A 302 -12.31 20.42 7.96
C PHE A 302 -13.07 20.69 6.66
N GLY A 303 -14.07 19.89 6.30
CA GLY A 303 -14.94 20.16 5.16
C GLY A 303 -15.60 21.54 5.27
N ASP A 304 -16.15 21.88 6.43
CA ASP A 304 -16.75 23.20 6.66
C ASP A 304 -15.72 24.35 6.59
N ALA A 305 -14.49 24.14 7.07
CA ALA A 305 -13.43 25.13 6.97
C ALA A 305 -12.96 25.35 5.52
N LEU A 306 -12.77 24.27 4.78
CA LEU A 306 -12.32 24.30 3.38
C LEU A 306 -13.33 24.93 2.43
N ARG A 307 -14.62 25.00 2.78
CA ARG A 307 -15.61 25.72 1.95
C ARG A 307 -15.23 27.18 1.70
N ASN A 308 -14.58 27.82 2.68
CA ASN A 308 -14.22 29.24 2.61
C ASN A 308 -12.71 29.48 2.61
N ASN A 309 -11.90 28.53 3.10
CA ASN A 309 -10.45 28.68 3.05
C ASN A 309 -9.94 28.52 1.61
N THR A 310 -9.38 29.59 1.07
CA THR A 310 -8.76 29.64 -0.27
C THR A 310 -7.25 29.81 -0.23
N THR A 311 -6.67 29.82 0.99
CA THR A 311 -5.22 29.95 1.20
C THR A 311 -4.54 28.58 1.11
N LEU A 312 -5.19 27.56 1.63
CA LEU A 312 -4.66 26.20 1.67
C LEU A 312 -4.63 25.62 0.26
N THR A 313 -3.43 25.24 -0.18
CA THR A 313 -3.19 24.64 -1.49
C THR A 313 -3.00 23.13 -1.40
N LEU A 314 -2.51 22.63 -0.26
CA LEU A 314 -2.30 21.21 0.00
C LEU A 314 -2.87 20.83 1.36
N ILE A 315 -3.63 19.75 1.39
CA ILE A 315 -4.04 19.10 2.63
C ILE A 315 -3.88 17.59 2.52
N ASP A 316 -3.18 17.01 3.51
CA ASP A 316 -3.05 15.56 3.67
C ASP A 316 -3.82 15.12 4.92
N LEU A 317 -4.79 14.23 4.74
CA LEU A 317 -5.63 13.64 5.78
C LEU A 317 -5.60 12.11 5.67
N GLY A 318 -4.56 11.51 5.09
CA GLY A 318 -4.46 10.07 4.97
C GLY A 318 -4.59 9.34 6.32
N LEU A 319 -5.04 8.09 6.35
CA LEU A 319 -5.03 7.26 7.57
C LEU A 319 -5.78 7.91 8.76
N ASN A 320 -7.00 8.42 8.56
CA ASN A 320 -7.80 9.10 9.57
C ASN A 320 -9.17 8.48 9.85
N GLN A 321 -9.44 7.30 9.29
CA GLN A 321 -10.70 6.55 9.50
C GLN A 321 -11.95 7.37 9.17
N MET A 322 -11.88 8.17 8.10
CA MET A 322 -12.94 9.11 7.74
C MET A 322 -14.23 8.44 7.27
N GLY A 323 -14.12 7.28 6.62
CA GLY A 323 -15.23 6.56 6.00
C GLY A 323 -15.89 7.33 4.85
N SER A 324 -16.99 6.78 4.35
CA SER A 324 -17.80 7.40 3.29
C SER A 324 -18.46 8.72 3.74
N GLU A 325 -18.92 8.77 5.00
CA GLU A 325 -19.52 9.98 5.60
C GLU A 325 -18.52 11.14 5.64
N GLY A 326 -17.27 10.89 6.05
CA GLY A 326 -16.22 11.93 6.03
C GLY A 326 -15.98 12.49 4.63
N SER A 327 -16.03 11.62 3.62
CA SER A 327 -15.87 12.01 2.22
C SER A 327 -17.02 12.83 1.67
N GLN A 328 -18.24 12.67 2.20
CA GLN A 328 -19.37 13.53 1.86
C GLN A 328 -19.05 14.99 2.19
N TYR A 329 -18.52 15.26 3.38
CA TYR A 329 -18.20 16.63 3.80
C TYR A 329 -17.12 17.28 2.92
N PHE A 330 -16.10 16.50 2.53
CA PHE A 330 -15.08 16.98 1.60
C PHE A 330 -15.60 17.14 0.18
N GLY A 331 -16.45 16.23 -0.31
CA GLY A 331 -17.11 16.38 -1.61
C GLY A 331 -17.91 17.69 -1.69
N ASP A 332 -18.70 18.00 -0.67
CA ASP A 332 -19.45 19.25 -0.58
C ASP A 332 -18.53 20.49 -0.54
N ALA A 333 -17.41 20.40 0.17
CA ALA A 333 -16.45 21.49 0.29
C ALA A 333 -15.69 21.77 -1.01
N LEU A 334 -15.15 20.71 -1.62
CA LEU A 334 -14.34 20.77 -2.84
C LEU A 334 -15.12 21.30 -4.03
N ARG A 335 -16.45 21.10 -4.08
CA ARG A 335 -17.28 21.61 -5.17
C ARG A 335 -17.11 23.12 -5.39
N ASN A 336 -16.93 23.89 -4.32
CA ASN A 336 -16.81 25.36 -4.38
C ASN A 336 -15.45 25.88 -3.94
N ASN A 337 -14.56 25.02 -3.41
CA ASN A 337 -13.22 25.43 -3.03
C ASN A 337 -12.42 25.86 -4.27
N THR A 338 -11.74 27.00 -4.16
CA THR A 338 -10.93 27.59 -5.24
C THR A 338 -9.46 27.78 -4.87
N GLY A 339 -9.03 27.26 -3.72
CA GLY A 339 -7.64 27.36 -3.25
C GLY A 339 -6.86 26.06 -3.42
N LEU A 340 -7.52 24.93 -3.13
CA LEU A 340 -6.88 23.63 -3.00
C LEU A 340 -6.48 23.08 -4.38
N LYS A 341 -5.21 22.65 -4.45
CA LYS A 341 -4.56 22.10 -5.65
C LYS A 341 -4.20 20.64 -5.47
N GLU A 342 -3.88 20.23 -4.25
CA GLU A 342 -3.45 18.89 -3.89
C GLU A 342 -4.27 18.40 -2.69
N PHE A 343 -4.91 17.25 -2.86
CA PHE A 343 -5.75 16.66 -1.82
C PHE A 343 -5.40 15.19 -1.65
N ASN A 344 -4.93 14.81 -0.46
CA ASN A 344 -4.60 13.44 -0.13
C ASN A 344 -5.49 12.93 1.01
N ILE A 345 -6.24 11.87 0.72
CA ILE A 345 -7.12 11.17 1.67
C ILE A 345 -6.94 9.64 1.56
N GLN A 346 -5.71 9.20 1.27
CA GLN A 346 -5.36 7.78 1.24
C GLN A 346 -5.78 7.02 2.51
N ALA A 347 -6.08 5.73 2.41
CA ALA A 347 -6.30 4.84 3.56
C ALA A 347 -7.32 5.36 4.59
N ASN A 348 -8.49 5.78 4.10
CA ASN A 348 -9.58 6.33 4.89
C ASN A 348 -10.89 5.55 4.77
N GLU A 349 -10.85 4.34 4.18
CA GLU A 349 -12.02 3.45 4.06
C GLU A 349 -13.20 4.12 3.33
N LEU A 350 -12.90 4.87 2.27
CA LEU A 350 -13.92 5.59 1.50
C LEU A 350 -14.98 4.67 0.90
N GLY A 351 -14.53 3.54 0.34
CA GLY A 351 -15.35 2.68 -0.50
C GLY A 351 -15.90 3.39 -1.74
N ASP A 352 -16.81 2.72 -2.43
CA ASP A 352 -17.47 3.26 -3.62
C ASP A 352 -18.33 4.50 -3.29
N ASP A 353 -19.07 4.47 -2.18
CA ASP A 353 -19.98 5.54 -1.77
C ASP A 353 -19.21 6.83 -1.40
N GLY A 354 -18.11 6.73 -0.65
CA GLY A 354 -17.25 7.88 -0.37
C GLY A 354 -16.62 8.45 -1.63
N THR A 355 -16.23 7.58 -2.55
CA THR A 355 -15.67 7.96 -3.86
C THR A 355 -16.69 8.70 -4.73
N GLU A 356 -17.97 8.33 -4.67
CA GLU A 356 -19.04 9.04 -5.38
C GLU A 356 -19.09 10.53 -4.98
N HIS A 357 -18.99 10.83 -3.68
CA HIS A 357 -19.01 12.21 -3.19
C HIS A 357 -17.83 13.04 -3.72
N ILE A 358 -16.63 12.47 -3.70
CA ILE A 358 -15.43 13.12 -4.23
C ILE A 358 -15.55 13.29 -5.75
N ALA A 359 -15.98 12.26 -6.48
CA ALA A 359 -16.16 12.31 -7.93
C ALA A 359 -17.18 13.40 -8.35
N ASN A 360 -18.30 13.50 -7.64
CA ASN A 360 -19.30 14.55 -7.88
C ASN A 360 -18.72 15.96 -7.67
N ALA A 361 -17.81 16.14 -6.72
CA ALA A 361 -17.11 17.40 -6.53
C ALA A 361 -16.13 17.71 -7.69
N LEU A 362 -15.38 16.70 -8.15
CA LEU A 362 -14.41 16.83 -9.25
C LEU A 362 -15.04 17.28 -10.57
N GLN A 363 -16.31 16.96 -10.81
CA GLN A 363 -17.03 17.42 -12.00
C GLN A 363 -17.13 18.96 -12.09
N HIS A 364 -17.09 19.63 -10.94
CA HIS A 364 -17.26 21.07 -10.83
C HIS A 364 -16.00 21.80 -10.36
N ASN A 365 -15.13 21.12 -9.63
CA ASN A 365 -13.91 21.72 -9.12
C ASN A 365 -12.98 22.12 -10.29
N THR A 366 -12.40 23.32 -10.18
CA THR A 366 -11.58 23.94 -11.23
C THR A 366 -10.16 24.26 -10.76
N THR A 367 -9.73 23.75 -9.61
CA THR A 367 -8.44 24.10 -9.01
C THR A 367 -7.61 22.89 -8.61
N LEU A 368 -8.24 21.76 -8.32
CA LEU A 368 -7.56 20.54 -7.93
C LEU A 368 -6.82 19.96 -9.13
N THR A 369 -5.53 19.75 -8.93
CA THR A 369 -4.58 19.23 -9.92
C THR A 369 -4.05 17.85 -9.54
N SER A 370 -3.98 17.55 -8.23
CA SER A 370 -3.55 16.24 -7.72
C SER A 370 -4.56 15.70 -6.72
N LEU A 371 -4.96 14.44 -6.89
CA LEU A 371 -5.84 13.72 -5.99
C LEU A 371 -5.22 12.36 -5.61
N GLY A 372 -4.93 12.20 -4.31
CA GLY A 372 -4.50 10.95 -3.70
C GLY A 372 -5.64 10.25 -2.97
N ILE A 373 -6.11 9.13 -3.52
CA ILE A 373 -7.21 8.32 -2.95
C ILE A 373 -6.86 6.82 -2.94
N PHE A 374 -5.59 6.49 -2.80
CA PHE A 374 -5.12 5.11 -2.73
C PHE A 374 -5.44 4.41 -1.40
N CYS A 375 -5.43 3.07 -1.37
CA CYS A 375 -5.72 2.27 -0.17
C CYS A 375 -7.14 2.50 0.41
N ASN A 376 -8.15 2.73 -0.42
CA ASN A 376 -9.48 3.18 0.01
C ASN A 376 -10.62 2.20 -0.25
N GLN A 377 -10.29 0.96 -0.63
CA GLN A 377 -11.26 -0.08 -0.96
C GLN A 377 -12.22 0.35 -2.09
N ILE A 378 -11.71 1.14 -3.04
CA ILE A 378 -12.47 1.61 -4.20
C ILE A 378 -12.65 0.44 -5.16
N GLY A 379 -13.90 0.08 -5.44
CA GLY A 379 -14.29 -0.97 -6.34
C GLY A 379 -14.63 -0.48 -7.75
N GLU A 380 -15.31 -1.35 -8.51
CA GLU A 380 -15.79 -1.06 -9.86
C GLU A 380 -16.66 0.21 -9.92
N LYS A 381 -17.58 0.40 -8.96
CA LYS A 381 -18.49 1.55 -8.96
C LYS A 381 -17.78 2.85 -8.61
N GLY A 382 -16.87 2.83 -7.63
CA GLY A 382 -16.04 3.99 -7.31
C GLY A 382 -15.20 4.43 -8.50
N ALA A 383 -14.59 3.47 -9.22
CA ALA A 383 -13.89 3.75 -10.47
C ALA A 383 -14.82 4.28 -11.58
N GLN A 384 -16.06 3.81 -11.65
CA GLN A 384 -17.09 4.36 -12.53
C GLN A 384 -17.34 5.84 -12.23
N HIS A 385 -17.57 6.20 -10.97
CA HIS A 385 -17.81 7.58 -10.55
C HIS A 385 -16.62 8.49 -10.92
N ILE A 386 -15.39 8.05 -10.65
CA ILE A 386 -14.18 8.77 -11.04
C ILE A 386 -14.09 8.92 -12.56
N GLY A 387 -14.33 7.85 -13.32
CA GLY A 387 -14.36 7.90 -14.78
C GLY A 387 -15.35 8.92 -15.32
N ASP A 388 -16.57 8.95 -14.79
CA ASP A 388 -17.58 9.94 -15.18
C ASP A 388 -17.18 11.37 -14.83
N ALA A 389 -16.52 11.57 -13.68
CA ALA A 389 -15.98 12.87 -13.32
C ALA A 389 -14.86 13.34 -14.26
N LEU A 390 -13.93 12.45 -14.61
CA LEU A 390 -12.76 12.74 -15.45
C LEU A 390 -13.13 13.15 -16.89
N LYS A 391 -14.28 12.71 -17.42
CA LYS A 391 -14.77 13.14 -18.74
C LYS A 391 -14.95 14.67 -18.80
N ASN A 392 -15.40 15.26 -17.69
CA ASN A 392 -15.74 16.68 -17.59
C ASN A 392 -14.65 17.51 -16.89
N ASN A 393 -13.92 16.93 -15.93
CA ASN A 393 -12.86 17.66 -15.23
C ASN A 393 -11.73 18.07 -16.19
N LYS A 394 -11.28 19.32 -16.08
CA LYS A 394 -10.26 19.94 -16.95
C LYS A 394 -9.06 20.46 -16.18
N THR A 395 -8.84 20.03 -14.95
CA THR A 395 -7.74 20.53 -14.11
C THR A 395 -6.89 19.44 -13.50
N LEU A 396 -7.45 18.26 -13.26
CA LEU A 396 -6.74 17.16 -12.66
C LEU A 396 -5.67 16.65 -13.64
N THR A 397 -4.42 16.65 -13.18
CA THR A 397 -3.24 16.20 -13.92
C THR A 397 -2.63 14.93 -13.32
N THR A 398 -2.84 14.70 -12.02
CA THR A 398 -2.36 13.52 -11.28
C THR A 398 -3.50 12.88 -10.51
N LEU A 399 -3.66 11.57 -10.71
CA LEU A 399 -4.64 10.75 -9.99
C LEU A 399 -3.96 9.48 -9.47
N GLU A 400 -3.96 9.34 -8.14
CA GLU A 400 -3.38 8.17 -7.46
C GLU A 400 -4.49 7.27 -6.91
N LEU A 401 -4.63 6.10 -7.53
CA LEU A 401 -5.66 5.09 -7.24
C LEU A 401 -5.04 3.76 -6.79
N ARG A 402 -3.78 3.77 -6.39
CA ARG A 402 -3.03 2.56 -5.97
C ARG A 402 -3.74 1.80 -4.86
N ASP A 403 -3.48 0.50 -4.74
CA ASP A 403 -3.96 -0.35 -3.63
C ASP A 403 -5.48 -0.24 -3.42
N ASN A 404 -6.25 -0.51 -4.46
CA ASN A 404 -7.72 -0.50 -4.42
C ASN A 404 -8.24 -1.81 -5.05
N THR A 405 -9.55 -1.94 -5.18
CA THR A 405 -10.20 -3.15 -5.72
C THR A 405 -10.93 -2.86 -7.05
N ILE A 406 -10.33 -2.03 -7.90
CA ILE A 406 -10.95 -1.50 -9.12
C ILE A 406 -11.32 -2.62 -10.12
N GLY A 407 -10.41 -3.58 -10.31
CA GLY A 407 -10.58 -4.69 -11.26
C GLY A 407 -10.72 -4.27 -12.73
N ASP A 408 -10.98 -5.24 -13.59
CA ASP A 408 -11.03 -5.04 -15.05
C ASP A 408 -12.17 -4.11 -15.49
N LYS A 409 -13.35 -4.28 -14.92
CA LYS A 409 -14.53 -3.45 -15.24
C LYS A 409 -14.41 -2.02 -14.71
N GLY A 410 -13.87 -1.82 -13.51
CA GLY A 410 -13.59 -0.48 -13.02
C GLY A 410 -12.56 0.21 -13.93
N THR A 411 -11.57 -0.55 -14.39
CA THR A 411 -10.56 -0.08 -15.35
C THR A 411 -11.18 0.30 -16.70
N GLN A 412 -12.20 -0.43 -17.17
CA GLN A 412 -12.97 -0.06 -18.36
C GLN A 412 -13.54 1.36 -18.24
N HIS A 413 -14.14 1.70 -17.11
CA HIS A 413 -14.72 3.03 -16.90
C HIS A 413 -13.66 4.14 -16.90
N LEU A 414 -12.50 3.89 -16.30
CA LEU A 414 -11.37 4.82 -16.34
C LEU A 414 -10.84 4.96 -17.76
N ALA A 415 -10.69 3.85 -18.50
CA ALA A 415 -10.25 3.85 -19.89
C ALA A 415 -11.20 4.65 -20.80
N ASP A 416 -12.51 4.48 -20.64
CA ASP A 416 -13.52 5.25 -21.36
C ASP A 416 -13.37 6.75 -21.10
N ALA A 417 -13.07 7.15 -19.86
CA ALA A 417 -12.84 8.55 -19.52
C ALA A 417 -11.56 9.11 -20.13
N LEU A 418 -10.47 8.34 -20.13
CA LEU A 418 -9.17 8.73 -20.71
C LEU A 418 -9.24 9.03 -22.20
N GLN A 419 -10.19 8.47 -22.93
CA GLN A 419 -10.40 8.78 -24.35
C GLN A 419 -10.80 10.24 -24.59
N TYR A 420 -11.42 10.89 -23.60
CA TYR A 420 -11.93 12.27 -23.69
C TYR A 420 -11.17 13.24 -22.78
N ASN A 421 -10.57 12.75 -21.71
CA ASN A 421 -9.81 13.59 -20.80
C ASN A 421 -8.54 14.13 -21.50
N THR A 422 -8.29 15.42 -21.31
CA THR A 422 -7.20 16.16 -21.98
C THR A 422 -6.26 16.83 -20.98
N THR A 423 -6.30 16.46 -19.70
CA THR A 423 -5.49 17.10 -18.66
C THR A 423 -4.71 16.12 -17.82
N LEU A 424 -5.19 14.89 -17.67
CA LEU A 424 -4.52 13.87 -16.90
C LEU A 424 -3.21 13.47 -17.60
N THR A 425 -2.12 13.62 -16.86
CA THR A 425 -0.75 13.34 -17.27
C THR A 425 -0.16 12.13 -16.53
N THR A 426 -0.62 11.88 -15.31
CA THR A 426 -0.15 10.81 -14.43
C THR A 426 -1.35 10.05 -13.88
N LEU A 427 -1.36 8.74 -14.11
CA LEU A 427 -2.35 7.82 -13.56
C LEU A 427 -1.63 6.64 -12.89
N GLN A 428 -1.89 6.44 -11.61
CA GLN A 428 -1.32 5.34 -10.84
C GLN A 428 -2.41 4.35 -10.46
N LEU A 429 -2.27 3.12 -10.93
CA LEU A 429 -3.24 2.03 -10.79
C LEU A 429 -2.60 0.77 -10.20
N ASP A 430 -1.48 0.91 -9.50
CA ASP A 430 -0.77 -0.22 -8.90
C ASP A 430 -1.67 -0.98 -7.91
N THR A 431 -1.54 -2.30 -7.84
CA THR A 431 -2.29 -3.15 -6.89
C THR A 431 -3.81 -2.93 -6.98
N ASN A 432 -4.40 -3.16 -8.15
CA ASN A 432 -5.84 -3.00 -8.40
C ASN A 432 -6.53 -4.25 -8.98
N GLY A 433 -5.79 -5.34 -9.15
CA GLY A 433 -6.31 -6.57 -9.75
C GLY A 433 -6.70 -6.39 -11.22
N ILE A 434 -5.96 -5.56 -11.96
CA ILE A 434 -6.16 -5.31 -13.38
C ILE A 434 -5.51 -6.46 -14.18
N GLY A 435 -6.31 -7.42 -14.61
CA GLY A 435 -5.88 -8.52 -15.46
C GLY A 435 -5.73 -8.13 -16.93
N ASP A 436 -5.63 -9.16 -17.77
CA ASP A 436 -5.45 -9.01 -19.22
C ASP A 436 -6.65 -8.34 -19.90
N GLU A 437 -7.87 -8.50 -19.36
CA GLU A 437 -9.07 -7.81 -19.84
C GLU A 437 -9.04 -6.32 -19.49
N GLY A 438 -8.65 -5.96 -18.27
CA GLY A 438 -8.57 -4.56 -17.84
C GLY A 438 -7.53 -3.77 -18.63
N ILE A 439 -6.36 -4.35 -18.88
CA ILE A 439 -5.33 -3.70 -19.71
C ILE A 439 -5.79 -3.55 -21.15
N GLN A 440 -6.57 -4.48 -21.72
CA GLN A 440 -7.14 -4.33 -23.05
C GLN A 440 -7.90 -3.00 -23.18
N TYR A 441 -8.77 -2.66 -22.22
CA TYR A 441 -9.49 -1.38 -22.24
C TYR A 441 -8.56 -0.16 -22.18
N LEU A 442 -7.55 -0.18 -21.29
CA LEU A 442 -6.57 0.91 -21.21
C LEU A 442 -5.81 1.08 -22.52
N THR A 443 -5.48 0.00 -23.23
CA THR A 443 -4.72 0.09 -24.48
C THR A 443 -5.51 0.76 -25.60
N GLU A 444 -6.82 0.53 -25.67
CA GLU A 444 -7.70 1.25 -26.60
C GLU A 444 -7.75 2.74 -26.28
N ALA A 445 -7.78 3.09 -24.99
CA ALA A 445 -7.74 4.47 -24.53
C ALA A 445 -6.42 5.16 -24.85
N LEU A 446 -5.28 4.49 -24.61
CA LEU A 446 -3.93 5.00 -24.88
C LEU A 446 -3.70 5.32 -26.36
N GLN A 447 -4.36 4.61 -27.29
CA GLN A 447 -4.25 4.93 -28.72
C GLN A 447 -4.87 6.30 -29.05
N LYS A 448 -5.94 6.68 -28.34
CA LYS A 448 -6.68 7.93 -28.56
C LYS A 448 -6.17 9.08 -27.70
N ASN A 449 -5.83 8.81 -26.44
CA ASN A 449 -5.36 9.81 -25.50
C ASN A 449 -4.03 10.42 -25.97
N LYS A 450 -3.87 11.73 -25.73
CA LYS A 450 -2.70 12.53 -26.15
C LYS A 450 -2.08 13.33 -25.00
N THR A 451 -2.40 12.99 -23.76
CA THR A 451 -2.01 13.79 -22.59
C THR A 451 -1.35 12.96 -21.50
N LEU A 452 -1.69 11.68 -21.40
CA LEU A 452 -1.10 10.77 -20.43
C LEU A 452 0.37 10.51 -20.80
N THR A 453 1.24 10.81 -19.83
CA THR A 453 2.70 10.70 -19.92
C THR A 453 3.27 9.64 -19.01
N THR A 454 2.58 9.36 -17.89
CA THR A 454 2.98 8.39 -16.86
C THR A 454 1.81 7.48 -16.54
N LEU A 455 2.04 6.17 -16.66
CA LEU A 455 1.09 5.13 -16.27
C LEU A 455 1.81 4.09 -15.40
N GLN A 456 1.31 3.88 -14.19
CA GLN A 456 1.82 2.86 -13.26
C GLN A 456 0.78 1.75 -13.09
N LEU A 457 1.20 0.51 -13.33
CA LEU A 457 0.36 -0.69 -13.37
C LEU A 457 1.02 -1.86 -12.61
N ASP A 458 1.83 -1.55 -11.61
CA ASP A 458 2.56 -2.56 -10.86
C ASP A 458 1.59 -3.46 -10.08
N THR A 459 1.96 -4.72 -9.88
CA THR A 459 1.22 -5.66 -9.02
C THR A 459 -0.26 -5.82 -9.40
N ASN A 460 -0.56 -5.91 -10.70
CA ASN A 460 -1.94 -6.05 -11.19
C ASN A 460 -2.28 -7.45 -11.69
N GLY A 461 -1.28 -8.32 -11.85
CA GLY A 461 -1.48 -9.68 -12.34
C GLY A 461 -1.64 -9.76 -13.85
N ILE A 462 -1.18 -8.73 -14.58
CA ILE A 462 -1.12 -8.69 -16.05
C ILE A 462 -0.19 -9.81 -16.53
N GLY A 463 -0.62 -10.58 -17.51
CA GLY A 463 0.13 -11.64 -18.16
C GLY A 463 0.54 -11.30 -19.60
N ASP A 464 1.06 -12.31 -20.29
CA ASP A 464 1.56 -12.16 -21.66
C ASP A 464 0.46 -11.78 -22.67
N GLU A 465 -0.77 -12.26 -22.46
CA GLU A 465 -1.93 -11.90 -23.28
C GLU A 465 -2.25 -10.40 -23.18
N GLY A 466 -2.23 -9.85 -21.97
CA GLY A 466 -2.44 -8.43 -21.72
C GLY A 466 -1.40 -7.54 -22.42
N ILE A 467 -0.14 -7.98 -22.41
CA ILE A 467 0.96 -7.29 -23.07
C ILE A 467 0.86 -7.30 -24.60
N GLN A 468 0.23 -8.30 -25.19
CA GLN A 468 -0.06 -8.32 -26.62
C GLN A 468 -0.89 -7.10 -27.04
N TYR A 469 -1.92 -6.74 -26.27
CA TYR A 469 -2.73 -5.54 -26.51
C TYR A 469 -1.90 -4.26 -26.31
N LEU A 470 -1.07 -4.23 -25.26
CA LEU A 470 -0.25 -3.07 -24.94
C LEU A 470 0.79 -2.76 -26.01
N THR A 471 1.33 -3.80 -26.65
CA THR A 471 2.32 -3.69 -27.73
C THR A 471 1.80 -2.83 -28.88
N GLU A 472 0.59 -3.09 -29.37
CA GLU A 472 0.00 -2.31 -30.47
C GLU A 472 -0.27 -0.86 -30.06
N ALA A 473 -0.73 -0.65 -28.83
CA ALA A 473 -1.02 0.68 -28.31
C ALA A 473 0.26 1.52 -28.15
N LEU A 474 1.33 0.94 -27.62
CA LEU A 474 2.62 1.60 -27.47
C LEU A 474 3.21 1.99 -28.82
N GLN A 475 3.11 1.16 -29.86
CA GLN A 475 3.62 1.53 -31.19
C GLN A 475 2.97 2.81 -31.75
N LYS A 476 1.66 3.00 -31.47
CA LYS A 476 0.87 4.14 -31.95
C LYS A 476 0.93 5.35 -31.02
N ASN A 477 1.01 5.13 -29.71
CA ASN A 477 1.04 6.21 -28.73
C ASN A 477 2.38 6.96 -28.79
N LYS A 478 2.31 8.29 -28.73
CA LYS A 478 3.47 9.20 -28.82
C LYS A 478 3.61 10.13 -27.62
N THR A 479 2.86 9.88 -26.55
CA THR A 479 2.76 10.78 -25.39
C THR A 479 3.18 10.11 -24.10
N LEU A 480 3.00 8.79 -23.99
CA LEU A 480 3.44 8.01 -22.84
C LEU A 480 4.96 7.93 -22.85
N THR A 481 5.56 8.49 -21.80
CA THR A 481 7.02 8.58 -21.62
C THR A 481 7.53 7.65 -20.53
N SER A 482 6.67 7.29 -19.57
CA SER A 482 6.97 6.42 -18.44
C SER A 482 5.87 5.37 -18.26
N LEU A 483 6.27 4.10 -18.21
CA LEU A 483 5.40 2.95 -18.00
C LEU A 483 6.00 2.04 -16.94
N SER A 484 5.24 1.71 -15.90
CA SER A 484 5.64 0.73 -14.89
C SER A 484 4.73 -0.50 -14.96
N LEU A 485 5.35 -1.67 -15.05
CA LEU A 485 4.69 -2.99 -15.12
C LEU A 485 5.35 -3.97 -14.13
N SER A 486 5.89 -3.46 -13.03
CA SER A 486 6.60 -4.28 -12.05
C SER A 486 5.67 -5.24 -11.32
N SER A 487 6.21 -6.36 -10.85
CA SER A 487 5.48 -7.35 -10.04
C SER A 487 4.20 -7.88 -10.74
N ASN A 488 4.24 -8.03 -12.06
CA ASN A 488 3.19 -8.68 -12.83
C ASN A 488 3.60 -10.12 -13.18
N LYS A 489 2.85 -10.79 -14.07
CA LYS A 489 3.11 -12.17 -14.49
C LYS A 489 3.70 -12.20 -15.90
N LEU A 490 4.67 -11.33 -16.15
CA LEU A 490 5.25 -11.19 -17.48
C LEU A 490 6.31 -12.26 -17.73
N GLY A 491 6.02 -13.17 -18.65
CA GLY A 491 6.98 -14.15 -19.14
C GLY A 491 7.92 -13.58 -20.20
N TYR A 492 8.76 -14.45 -20.75
CA TYR A 492 9.69 -14.08 -21.81
C TYR A 492 8.97 -13.65 -23.12
N GLU A 493 7.76 -14.17 -23.39
CA GLU A 493 6.95 -13.79 -24.54
C GLU A 493 6.44 -12.34 -24.42
N ALA A 494 5.95 -11.94 -23.23
CA ALA A 494 5.60 -10.55 -22.97
C ALA A 494 6.76 -9.60 -23.25
N LEU A 495 7.97 -9.96 -22.81
CA LEU A 495 9.13 -9.11 -23.03
C LEU A 495 9.44 -8.95 -24.52
N ASN A 496 9.36 -10.04 -25.31
CA ASN A 496 9.57 -10.01 -26.75
C ASN A 496 8.55 -9.08 -27.47
N LEU A 497 7.30 -9.09 -27.01
CA LEU A 497 6.24 -8.20 -27.50
C LEU A 497 6.52 -6.73 -27.14
N LEU A 498 6.86 -6.45 -25.87
CA LEU A 498 7.23 -5.09 -25.42
C LEU A 498 8.43 -4.54 -26.18
N ILE A 499 9.46 -5.37 -26.36
CA ILE A 499 10.63 -5.06 -27.18
C ILE A 499 10.24 -4.62 -28.58
N THR A 500 9.39 -5.39 -29.25
CA THR A 500 8.90 -5.06 -30.60
C THR A 500 8.14 -3.73 -30.60
N ALA A 501 7.46 -3.40 -29.50
CA ALA A 501 6.84 -2.10 -29.31
C ALA A 501 7.88 -0.97 -29.17
N LEU A 502 8.91 -1.19 -28.36
CA LEU A 502 9.97 -0.21 -28.07
C LEU A 502 10.81 0.14 -29.31
N GLU A 503 11.02 -0.80 -30.24
CA GLU A 503 11.73 -0.50 -31.49
C GLU A 503 11.01 0.54 -32.36
N LYS A 504 9.67 0.58 -32.31
CA LYS A 504 8.83 1.49 -33.10
C LYS A 504 8.33 2.70 -32.31
N ASN A 505 8.33 2.59 -30.99
CA ASN A 505 7.94 3.67 -30.11
C ASN A 505 9.09 4.68 -30.00
N ALA A 506 8.76 5.97 -30.17
CA ALA A 506 9.73 7.06 -30.13
C ALA A 506 9.47 8.05 -28.98
N ALA A 507 8.60 7.69 -28.03
CA ALA A 507 8.15 8.54 -26.94
C ALA A 507 8.52 7.98 -25.56
N LEU A 508 8.57 6.66 -25.40
CA LEU A 508 8.87 6.00 -24.14
C LEU A 508 10.35 6.16 -23.81
N THR A 509 10.61 6.71 -22.64
CA THR A 509 11.95 7.02 -22.12
C THR A 509 12.28 6.23 -20.86
N SER A 510 11.25 5.73 -20.15
CA SER A 510 11.37 4.97 -18.92
C SER A 510 10.42 3.77 -18.94
N ILE A 511 10.95 2.58 -18.66
CA ILE A 511 10.17 1.38 -18.44
C ILE A 511 10.69 0.63 -17.20
N SER A 512 9.78 0.22 -16.33
CA SER A 512 10.09 -0.68 -15.21
C SER A 512 9.37 -2.01 -15.39
N LEU A 513 10.16 -3.08 -15.33
CA LEU A 513 9.75 -4.47 -15.48
C LEU A 513 10.25 -5.30 -14.29
N SER A 514 10.49 -4.67 -13.13
CA SER A 514 11.03 -5.37 -11.97
C SER A 514 10.09 -6.49 -11.51
N SER A 515 10.64 -7.55 -10.91
CA SER A 515 9.86 -8.59 -10.23
C SER A 515 8.87 -9.36 -11.12
N ASN A 516 9.21 -9.60 -12.40
CA ASN A 516 8.38 -10.36 -13.34
C ASN A 516 8.90 -11.78 -13.61
N GLU A 517 9.98 -12.22 -12.94
CA GLU A 517 10.60 -13.53 -13.16
C GLU A 517 11.04 -13.81 -14.61
N LEU A 518 11.48 -12.77 -15.33
CA LEU A 518 11.80 -12.86 -16.77
C LEU A 518 12.84 -13.93 -17.15
N GLY A 519 13.82 -14.20 -16.27
CA GLY A 519 14.89 -15.17 -16.52
C GLY A 519 16.00 -14.69 -17.47
N PRO A 520 17.04 -15.52 -17.70
CA PRO A 520 18.15 -15.19 -18.60
C PRO A 520 17.76 -15.16 -20.10
N GLU A 521 16.82 -16.01 -20.53
CA GLU A 521 16.39 -16.13 -21.93
C GLU A 521 15.74 -14.83 -22.44
N ALA A 522 14.97 -14.18 -21.57
CA ALA A 522 14.40 -12.86 -21.81
C ALA A 522 15.46 -11.81 -22.20
N CYS A 523 16.65 -11.86 -21.58
CA CYS A 523 17.73 -10.92 -21.89
C CYS A 523 18.32 -11.14 -23.29
N GLN A 524 18.25 -12.35 -23.85
CA GLN A 524 18.72 -12.62 -25.21
C GLN A 524 17.96 -11.79 -26.25
N HIS A 525 16.64 -11.68 -26.09
CA HIS A 525 15.78 -10.88 -26.98
C HIS A 525 15.98 -9.37 -26.77
N LEU A 526 16.29 -8.97 -25.54
CA LEU A 526 16.52 -7.57 -25.20
C LEU A 526 17.76 -6.97 -25.90
N VAL A 527 18.73 -7.83 -26.29
CA VAL A 527 19.96 -7.42 -26.98
C VAL A 527 19.66 -6.71 -28.30
N ASP A 528 18.78 -7.26 -29.12
CA ASP A 528 18.48 -6.70 -30.44
C ASP A 528 17.69 -5.38 -30.30
N ALA A 529 16.76 -5.36 -29.35
CA ALA A 529 15.89 -4.22 -29.05
C ALA A 529 16.66 -2.99 -28.58
N LEU A 530 17.45 -3.15 -27.51
CA LEU A 530 18.24 -2.06 -26.93
C LEU A 530 19.36 -1.62 -27.86
N GLY A 531 19.81 -2.49 -28.78
CA GLY A 531 20.77 -2.11 -29.81
C GLY A 531 20.22 -1.06 -30.79
N ASN A 532 18.92 -1.13 -31.10
CA ASN A 532 18.27 -0.27 -32.09
C ASN A 532 17.46 0.87 -31.48
N ASN A 533 16.99 0.74 -30.24
CA ASN A 533 16.19 1.76 -29.58
C ASN A 533 17.05 2.99 -29.22
N THR A 534 16.56 4.17 -29.58
CA THR A 534 17.27 5.44 -29.36
C THR A 534 16.59 6.37 -28.35
N THR A 535 15.49 5.94 -27.72
CA THR A 535 14.66 6.80 -26.86
C THR A 535 14.67 6.39 -25.40
N LEU A 536 14.86 5.11 -25.11
CA LEU A 536 14.85 4.57 -23.76
C LEU A 536 16.12 5.00 -23.03
N THR A 537 15.92 5.69 -21.92
CA THR A 537 16.98 6.23 -21.07
C THR A 537 17.02 5.54 -19.71
N THR A 538 15.89 4.99 -19.25
CA THR A 538 15.76 4.30 -17.97
C THR A 538 15.12 2.94 -18.18
N LEU A 539 15.80 1.90 -17.72
CA LEU A 539 15.32 0.54 -17.74
C LEU A 539 15.54 -0.09 -16.38
N ASP A 540 14.45 -0.56 -15.77
CA ASP A 540 14.49 -1.30 -14.52
C ASP A 540 14.12 -2.77 -14.76
N LEU A 541 15.08 -3.64 -14.46
CA LEU A 541 14.98 -5.09 -14.57
C LEU A 541 15.27 -5.76 -13.21
N GLY A 542 15.06 -5.05 -12.09
CA GLY A 542 15.25 -5.63 -10.76
C GLY A 542 14.47 -6.93 -10.54
N TRP A 543 14.94 -7.81 -9.64
CA TRP A 543 14.17 -8.98 -9.20
C TRP A 543 13.68 -9.94 -10.32
N ASN A 544 14.43 -10.09 -11.41
CA ASN A 544 14.01 -10.89 -12.58
C ASN A 544 14.75 -12.22 -12.76
N ARG A 545 15.59 -12.62 -11.80
CA ARG A 545 16.39 -13.85 -11.86
C ARG A 545 17.23 -13.96 -13.13
N ILE A 546 17.79 -12.85 -13.60
CA ILE A 546 18.59 -12.76 -14.84
C ILE A 546 19.85 -13.64 -14.81
N GLY A 547 20.54 -13.76 -13.67
CA GLY A 547 21.75 -14.58 -13.52
C GLY A 547 22.95 -14.09 -14.34
N ASN A 548 24.01 -14.92 -14.39
CA ASN A 548 25.24 -14.59 -15.14
C ASN A 548 25.01 -14.55 -16.65
N ASP A 549 24.30 -15.54 -17.19
CA ASP A 549 24.04 -15.67 -18.63
C ASP A 549 23.24 -14.46 -19.15
N GLY A 550 22.20 -14.05 -18.41
CA GLY A 550 21.44 -12.84 -18.74
C GLY A 550 22.31 -11.57 -18.67
N ALA A 551 23.21 -11.48 -17.69
CA ALA A 551 24.16 -10.37 -17.58
C ALA A 551 25.18 -10.34 -18.74
N GLU A 552 25.57 -11.50 -19.28
CA GLU A 552 26.40 -11.58 -20.49
C GLU A 552 25.67 -11.00 -21.71
N TYR A 553 24.40 -11.37 -21.93
CA TYR A 553 23.58 -10.81 -23.00
C TYR A 553 23.44 -9.29 -22.88
N LEU A 554 23.12 -8.79 -21.69
CA LEU A 554 23.04 -7.36 -21.41
C LEU A 554 24.36 -6.64 -21.63
N ALA A 555 25.49 -7.22 -21.21
CA ALA A 555 26.81 -6.65 -21.43
C ALA A 555 27.12 -6.46 -22.92
N ASN A 556 26.74 -7.42 -23.77
CA ASN A 556 26.95 -7.34 -25.21
C ASN A 556 26.25 -6.12 -25.84
N VAL A 557 25.01 -5.82 -25.43
CA VAL A 557 24.28 -4.65 -25.94
C VAL A 557 24.73 -3.35 -25.29
N LEU A 558 25.01 -3.33 -23.99
CA LEU A 558 25.50 -2.15 -23.28
C LEU A 558 26.81 -1.63 -23.87
N SER A 559 27.65 -2.48 -24.45
CA SER A 559 28.87 -2.02 -25.12
C SER A 559 28.62 -1.15 -26.37
N LYS A 560 27.39 -1.18 -26.92
CA LYS A 560 26.98 -0.46 -28.14
C LYS A 560 25.92 0.61 -27.87
N ASN A 561 24.99 0.36 -26.96
CA ASN A 561 23.93 1.30 -26.63
C ASN A 561 24.51 2.50 -25.87
N THR A 562 24.23 3.70 -26.35
CA THR A 562 24.65 4.96 -25.72
C THR A 562 23.47 5.83 -25.28
N THR A 563 22.23 5.34 -25.39
CA THR A 563 21.02 6.08 -25.05
C THR A 563 20.55 5.80 -23.63
N LEU A 564 20.79 4.59 -23.14
CA LEU A 564 20.45 4.19 -21.78
C LEU A 564 21.35 4.89 -20.77
N ASN A 565 20.74 5.71 -19.92
CA ASN A 565 21.41 6.47 -18.87
C ASN A 565 21.35 5.73 -17.52
N LYS A 566 20.24 5.02 -17.24
CA LYS A 566 20.00 4.31 -15.98
C LYS A 566 19.59 2.88 -16.26
N LEU A 567 20.28 1.94 -15.62
CA LEU A 567 19.96 0.53 -15.65
C LEU A 567 19.92 -0.02 -14.22
N ASP A 568 18.78 -0.61 -13.85
CA ASP A 568 18.63 -1.36 -12.60
C ASP A 568 18.67 -2.87 -12.86
N LEU A 569 19.66 -3.53 -12.27
CA LEU A 569 19.84 -4.99 -12.26
C LEU A 569 19.88 -5.53 -10.83
N SER A 570 19.25 -4.85 -9.88
CA SER A 570 19.25 -5.29 -8.49
C SER A 570 18.51 -6.63 -8.31
N TYR A 571 18.92 -7.43 -7.32
CA TYR A 571 18.28 -8.69 -6.94
C TYR A 571 18.07 -9.68 -8.10
N ASN A 572 19.07 -9.80 -8.98
CA ASN A 572 19.02 -10.66 -10.16
C ASN A 572 19.87 -11.94 -10.06
N SER A 573 20.41 -12.23 -8.87
CA SER A 573 21.32 -13.36 -8.66
C SER A 573 22.55 -13.35 -9.58
N ILE A 574 23.03 -12.16 -9.97
CA ILE A 574 24.24 -11.99 -10.78
C ILE A 574 25.46 -12.24 -9.88
N GLY A 575 26.37 -13.11 -10.31
CA GLY A 575 27.63 -13.40 -9.64
C GLY A 575 28.83 -12.65 -10.24
N ASP A 576 30.02 -12.96 -9.74
CA ASP A 576 31.27 -12.31 -10.18
C ASP A 576 31.54 -12.44 -11.69
N GLU A 577 31.16 -13.57 -12.30
CA GLU A 577 31.26 -13.82 -13.74
C GLU A 577 30.35 -12.90 -14.55
N GLY A 578 29.05 -12.80 -14.21
CA GLY A 578 28.13 -11.87 -14.85
C GLY A 578 28.60 -10.42 -14.72
N VAL A 579 29.10 -10.04 -13.53
CA VAL A 579 29.72 -8.73 -13.30
C VAL A 579 30.97 -8.52 -14.14
N GLN A 580 31.78 -9.55 -14.38
CA GLN A 580 32.95 -9.44 -15.26
C GLN A 580 32.54 -9.07 -16.70
N HIS A 581 31.45 -9.65 -17.21
CA HIS A 581 30.90 -9.27 -18.52
C HIS A 581 30.43 -7.81 -18.52
N LEU A 582 29.64 -7.39 -17.53
CA LEU A 582 29.18 -6.02 -17.39
C LEU A 582 30.35 -5.03 -17.27
N ALA A 583 31.37 -5.34 -16.48
CA ALA A 583 32.58 -4.54 -16.34
C ALA A 583 33.32 -4.38 -17.67
N ASN A 584 33.39 -5.43 -18.49
CA ASN A 584 33.98 -5.34 -19.83
C ASN A 584 33.17 -4.45 -20.77
N ALA A 585 31.84 -4.47 -20.66
CA ALA A 585 30.95 -3.58 -21.42
C ALA A 585 31.09 -2.13 -20.99
N LEU A 586 31.12 -1.86 -19.68
CA LEU A 586 31.28 -0.51 -19.11
C LEU A 586 32.55 0.19 -19.59
N ARG A 587 33.65 -0.55 -19.81
CA ARG A 587 34.90 0.02 -20.37
C ARG A 587 34.72 0.65 -21.76
N LYS A 588 33.70 0.23 -22.51
CA LYS A 588 33.40 0.73 -23.86
C LYS A 588 32.17 1.64 -23.89
N ASN A 589 31.23 1.44 -22.97
CA ASN A 589 30.01 2.20 -22.90
C ASN A 589 30.31 3.68 -22.60
N THR A 590 29.58 4.58 -23.27
CA THR A 590 29.71 6.03 -23.09
C THR A 590 28.36 6.72 -22.84
N GLY A 591 27.32 5.96 -22.49
CA GLY A 591 25.96 6.48 -22.26
C GLY A 591 25.50 6.33 -20.82
N LEU A 592 25.80 5.20 -20.19
CA LEU A 592 25.30 4.83 -18.88
C LEU A 592 25.92 5.73 -17.80
N LYS A 593 25.04 6.29 -16.96
CA LYS A 593 25.33 7.18 -15.83
C LYS A 593 25.07 6.49 -14.50
N GLU A 594 24.02 5.68 -14.42
CA GLU A 594 23.62 4.97 -13.21
C GLU A 594 23.48 3.47 -13.48
N LEU A 595 24.17 2.67 -12.67
CA LEU A 595 24.05 1.22 -12.65
C LEU A 595 23.76 0.75 -11.22
N ASN A 596 22.62 0.09 -11.02
CA ASN A 596 22.27 -0.55 -9.76
C ASN A 596 22.49 -2.07 -9.86
N LEU A 597 23.36 -2.60 -9.01
CA LEU A 597 23.68 -4.02 -8.88
C LEU A 597 23.44 -4.53 -7.45
N SER A 598 22.58 -3.86 -6.70
CA SER A 598 22.28 -4.21 -5.30
C SER A 598 21.64 -5.60 -5.18
N GLY A 599 21.78 -6.29 -4.06
CA GLY A 599 21.06 -7.56 -3.82
C GLY A 599 21.51 -8.73 -4.69
N ASN A 600 22.70 -8.67 -5.28
CA ASN A 600 23.26 -9.72 -6.14
C ASN A 600 24.25 -10.61 -5.37
N ARG A 601 24.85 -11.57 -6.07
CA ARG A 601 25.83 -12.54 -5.50
C ARG A 601 27.27 -12.10 -5.80
N ILE A 602 27.53 -10.80 -5.69
CA ILE A 602 28.81 -10.18 -6.03
C ILE A 602 29.73 -10.26 -4.82
N ASN A 603 30.92 -10.82 -5.01
CA ASN A 603 31.97 -10.88 -4.00
C ASN A 603 33.11 -9.89 -4.35
N ASN A 604 34.19 -9.95 -3.57
CA ASN A 604 35.38 -9.11 -3.77
C ASN A 604 35.96 -9.19 -5.19
N VAL A 605 35.81 -10.33 -5.88
CA VAL A 605 36.31 -10.53 -7.25
C VAL A 605 35.50 -9.68 -8.24
N GLY A 606 34.17 -9.74 -8.21
CA GLY A 606 33.30 -8.94 -9.05
C GLY A 606 33.47 -7.44 -8.78
N VAL A 607 33.59 -7.04 -7.51
CA VAL A 607 33.86 -5.62 -7.15
C VAL A 607 35.18 -5.15 -7.75
N LYS A 608 36.24 -5.97 -7.74
CA LYS A 608 37.51 -5.62 -8.38
C LYS A 608 37.37 -5.43 -9.89
N HIS A 609 36.60 -6.28 -10.56
CA HIS A 609 36.32 -6.11 -11.99
C HIS A 609 35.62 -4.77 -12.29
N LEU A 610 34.65 -4.37 -11.46
CA LEU A 610 33.98 -3.07 -11.58
C LEU A 610 34.95 -1.92 -11.30
N ALA A 611 35.73 -2.00 -10.22
CA ALA A 611 36.72 -0.99 -9.84
C ALA A 611 37.74 -0.72 -10.95
N ASP A 612 38.20 -1.78 -11.63
CA ASP A 612 39.08 -1.69 -12.79
C ASP A 612 38.38 -1.09 -14.02
N ALA A 613 37.10 -1.39 -14.23
CA ALA A 613 36.33 -0.88 -15.37
C ALA A 613 36.05 0.62 -15.26
N VAL A 614 35.68 1.10 -14.07
CA VAL A 614 35.38 2.52 -13.83
C VAL A 614 36.61 3.42 -13.86
N GLN A 615 37.83 2.87 -13.91
CA GLN A 615 39.01 3.68 -14.23
C GLN A 615 38.99 4.18 -15.68
N LYS A 616 38.35 3.43 -16.58
CA LYS A 616 38.28 3.74 -18.02
C LYS A 616 36.94 4.36 -18.40
N ASN A 617 35.88 4.02 -17.68
CA ASN A 617 34.56 4.62 -17.88
C ASN A 617 34.48 5.96 -17.14
N THR A 618 34.24 7.04 -17.89
CA THR A 618 34.10 8.40 -17.35
C THR A 618 32.66 8.91 -17.36
N THR A 619 31.69 8.08 -17.75
CA THR A 619 30.29 8.47 -17.92
C THR A 619 29.42 8.03 -16.75
N LEU A 620 29.78 6.92 -16.11
CA LEU A 620 29.12 6.39 -14.94
C LEU A 620 29.38 7.33 -13.76
N THR A 621 28.32 7.94 -13.24
CA THR A 621 28.35 8.82 -12.07
C THR A 621 27.86 8.12 -10.82
N THR A 622 27.06 7.05 -10.96
CA THR A 622 26.45 6.36 -9.82
C THR A 622 26.55 4.85 -10.00
N LEU A 623 27.17 4.18 -9.04
CA LEU A 623 27.22 2.72 -8.95
C LEU A 623 26.70 2.27 -7.58
N VAL A 624 25.66 1.44 -7.56
CA VAL A 624 25.05 0.95 -6.32
C VAL A 624 25.32 -0.56 -6.18
N LEU A 625 25.94 -0.94 -5.05
CA LEU A 625 26.37 -2.32 -4.74
C LEU A 625 25.85 -2.79 -3.38
N ILE A 626 24.75 -2.23 -2.90
CA ILE A 626 24.16 -2.51 -1.59
C ILE A 626 23.68 -3.98 -1.49
N SER A 627 23.78 -4.61 -0.32
CA SER A 627 23.29 -5.98 -0.05
C SER A 627 23.92 -7.04 -0.96
N ASN A 628 25.23 -6.99 -1.16
CA ASN A 628 26.00 -7.99 -1.91
C ASN A 628 26.87 -8.83 -0.98
N SER A 629 27.29 -10.01 -1.42
CA SER A 629 28.06 -10.98 -0.63
C SER A 629 29.55 -10.63 -0.42
N CYS A 630 29.90 -9.35 -0.37
CA CYS A 630 31.29 -8.95 -0.14
C CYS A 630 31.68 -9.10 1.34
N GLY A 631 32.89 -9.61 1.59
CA GLY A 631 33.40 -9.76 2.95
C GLY A 631 33.80 -8.43 3.58
N SER A 632 33.97 -8.40 4.91
CA SER A 632 34.52 -7.26 5.65
C SER A 632 35.93 -6.84 5.20
N GLU A 633 36.62 -7.70 4.45
CA GLU A 633 37.91 -7.45 3.81
C GLU A 633 37.75 -7.05 2.34
N LEU A 634 36.93 -6.03 2.04
CA LEU A 634 36.97 -5.44 0.71
C LEU A 634 38.40 -4.92 0.49
N ASP A 635 39.09 -5.45 -0.53
CA ASP A 635 40.50 -5.14 -0.78
C ASP A 635 40.68 -3.61 -0.83
N SER A 636 41.54 -3.07 0.05
CA SER A 636 41.91 -1.65 0.08
C SER A 636 42.32 -1.12 -1.30
N SER A 637 42.79 -2.01 -2.18
CA SER A 637 43.12 -1.72 -3.57
C SER A 637 41.90 -1.38 -4.41
N ALA A 638 40.77 -2.08 -4.26
CA ALA A 638 39.52 -1.81 -4.98
C ALA A 638 38.92 -0.46 -4.54
N MET A 639 38.93 -0.16 -3.24
CA MET A 639 38.48 1.14 -2.73
C MET A 639 39.34 2.29 -3.25
N LYS A 640 40.67 2.11 -3.29
CA LYS A 640 41.59 3.09 -3.88
C LYS A 640 41.32 3.33 -5.37
N LEU A 641 40.88 2.30 -6.10
CA LEU A 641 40.49 2.47 -7.50
C LEU A 641 39.21 3.32 -7.60
N PHE A 642 38.16 3.02 -6.83
CA PHE A 642 36.96 3.87 -6.84
C PHE A 642 37.27 5.33 -6.49
N GLN A 643 38.11 5.58 -5.48
CA GLN A 643 38.53 6.93 -5.07
C GLN A 643 39.27 7.72 -6.16
N LYS A 644 39.90 7.06 -7.13
CA LYS A 644 40.55 7.75 -8.26
C LYS A 644 39.54 8.34 -9.25
N ASN A 645 38.34 7.79 -9.33
CA ASN A 645 37.28 8.34 -10.16
C ASN A 645 36.42 9.29 -9.30
N THR A 646 36.84 10.56 -9.22
CA THR A 646 36.20 11.56 -8.36
C THR A 646 34.78 11.95 -8.80
N ALA A 647 34.37 11.59 -10.02
CA ALA A 647 33.04 11.85 -10.54
C ALA A 647 32.04 10.71 -10.26
N LEU A 648 32.53 9.58 -9.72
CA LEU A 648 31.74 8.39 -9.43
C LEU A 648 31.36 8.35 -7.95
N GLU A 649 30.07 8.40 -7.67
CA GLU A 649 29.48 8.06 -6.38
C GLU A 649 29.25 6.54 -6.33
N VAL A 650 29.91 5.87 -5.38
CA VAL A 650 29.70 4.43 -5.16
C VAL A 650 28.98 4.23 -3.83
N LYS A 651 27.77 3.70 -3.90
CA LYS A 651 26.94 3.37 -2.74
C LYS A 651 27.14 1.91 -2.39
N MET A 652 27.73 1.63 -1.23
CA MET A 652 27.98 0.27 -0.75
C MET A 652 27.49 0.14 0.69
N SER A 653 26.76 -0.93 0.96
CA SER A 653 26.50 -1.49 2.28
C SER A 653 26.38 -3.00 2.10
N TRP A 654 26.96 -3.79 3.00
CA TRP A 654 27.13 -5.23 2.80
C TRP A 654 25.99 -6.03 3.43
#